data_AF-A0A970NJD5-F1
#
_entry.id   AF-A0A970NJD5-F1
#
_cell.length_a   1.000
_cell.length_b   1.000
_cell.length_c   1.000
_cell.angle_alpha   90.00
_cell.angle_beta   90.00
_cell.angle_gamma   90.00
#
_symmetry.space_group_name_H-M   'P 1'
#
loop_
_entity.id
_entity.type
_entity.pdbx_description
1 polymer ?
#
loop_
_entity_poly.entity_id
_entity_poly.type
_entity_poly.pdbx_seq_one_letter_code
_entity_poly.pdbx_strand_id
1 'polypeptide(L)'
;MPYMTVVLALTTAFARVGVTDTDAGYVLACGDYSVEVERDDGHLRFSGPSRDTIGEAALWSVGLADGAEVSSSAASVEWSRAGDALVAETSAAGLTVRVSLTPAIDAVDISLSVSSAGPLVLRAQSPGPLRFSDQAVRRMITPSNGNFGVGLELLRGFFQEQSSQDARTWTGEAASGPQGYRRLLGGDAVQRPDVDEPVTINVTDEGRSLLGEAVGAIDGATAIANRPPSAEVGATALVTSEHGAWLSLKRMGRGGVLWIGGAVDAAQAPVARLAIPAALRGLSEESAPADRRVAVIQLAGPSGRGSWSGVTAGEWLGDLRTARFQAEAIESLADLEQAVVGDERPWAIVNPYGEWMPAPDGVDLLEWADAIARFAEDGGVWVETGGYPLFYRMAPVRTLRFEVPYPAGFSDFQHLETEAGSLSWYRVAPRQHGPWEAAEDPSLAFVPGHLSCGRDDQGPFASRRYDAHVADGETWQAPTTRVTFGREPFSALEGYSAANQLARPLAAKMAPELLDAFRRSVLVYYGGDAASTAAYVDRLPSPSVLHTAAYLKGGFDKEYPDHLPPAESWGTSQDLADLIAACDERGILFVPYTNPTWWCDEPRGPSFLAAGEEPLARNLEGEPYGEIYGTNRGWTITFWDEAVRAANERTRTQFTEEFPVPVLFQDQCGARGWVYDTNPASPSPTAYTEGLISMVEEDSAVAPLSTESGWDRVLAFESQFCGMTWRVVPTELSPTWVRPYSADYPPSTFRPFPLAQALGHESVAMIHHDLGQFVTNDEVLTWTVGLGYGLSYRIGAGSLDRPEVSAWLAWLDEIQKSVCAPMIGAPLLAWEILGGDGDTPIFRATYGDITVTANTTGEPYEMGAGLTIAPHGFLAEGPGVLAGAVLQEGRVAWFSWSGGPEGARLTTYGQERSAVSVPLPDWAGHPPVGLVRDGCPELETGPSPGVSTIAMPEDLRGLAPGEWPEATRPQHLGVVTLPPGVNPTWTQIGPAEWTQALRESRLVTDLGLRVEAVTLENLRAALDAPEEWFAIVNPYGEIFPVPPGASSAEGLALIKGYIGNGGIWWETGGYSFYGGVGAEPLAEAGLSNLGVGVTSGELYAPATLLRVTDEGSAWLSRETLETLRATPAVANRTASGSGVPHLDVVDSEAGGYVSGYRLEGWGWLWRLGGMNPPSEVALPVAVDVLARLYQEPWPEPERDARRFLWRH
;
A
#
# COMPACT_ATOMS: atom_id res chain seq x y z
N MET A 1 -54.43 -6.42 55.02
CA MET A 1 -53.38 -7.22 54.37
C MET A 1 -53.55 -7.12 52.86
N PRO A 2 -52.75 -6.26 52.20
CA PRO A 2 -52.34 -6.52 50.82
C PRO A 2 -50.83 -6.25 50.57
N TYR A 3 -50.00 -6.32 51.63
CA TYR A 3 -48.55 -6.11 51.52
C TYR A 3 -47.74 -7.40 51.26
N MET A 4 -48.35 -8.59 51.39
CA MET A 4 -47.62 -9.85 51.27
C MET A 4 -47.57 -10.44 49.85
N THR A 5 -48.44 -10.00 48.94
CA THR A 5 -48.44 -10.48 47.56
C THR A 5 -47.54 -9.65 46.64
N VAL A 6 -47.30 -8.39 46.98
CA VAL A 6 -46.35 -7.52 46.27
C VAL A 6 -44.90 -7.84 46.66
N VAL A 7 -44.66 -8.28 47.90
CA VAL A 7 -43.31 -8.69 48.34
C VAL A 7 -42.90 -10.04 47.76
N LEU A 8 -43.82 -10.96 47.45
CA LEU A 8 -43.47 -12.24 46.80
C LEU A 8 -43.22 -12.12 45.29
N ALA A 9 -43.88 -11.17 44.61
CA ALA A 9 -43.63 -10.88 43.18
C ALA A 9 -42.38 -10.01 42.96
N LEU A 10 -41.93 -9.27 43.98
CA LEU A 10 -40.66 -8.51 43.96
C LEU A 10 -39.44 -9.35 44.37
N THR A 11 -39.61 -10.59 44.81
CA THR A 11 -38.49 -11.50 45.16
C THR A 11 -38.04 -12.43 44.03
N THR A 12 -38.68 -12.40 42.86
CA THR A 12 -38.39 -13.33 41.72
C THR A 12 -37.78 -12.66 40.48
N ALA A 13 -37.36 -11.39 40.57
CA ALA A 13 -36.71 -10.67 39.48
C ALA A 13 -35.38 -10.00 39.90
N PHE A 14 -34.67 -10.61 40.86
CA PHE A 14 -33.23 -10.35 40.99
C PHE A 14 -32.53 -11.32 40.05
N ALA A 15 -32.00 -10.81 38.95
CA ALA A 15 -31.02 -11.50 38.12
C ALA A 15 -29.95 -12.08 39.04
N ARG A 16 -29.98 -13.40 39.26
CA ARG A 16 -29.09 -14.05 40.21
C ARG A 16 -27.75 -14.22 39.52
N VAL A 17 -26.78 -13.39 39.85
CA VAL A 17 -25.37 -13.72 39.61
C VAL A 17 -25.01 -14.85 40.56
N GLY A 18 -24.43 -15.93 40.03
CA GLY A 18 -23.98 -17.04 40.85
C GLY A 18 -23.94 -18.36 40.10
N VAL A 19 -23.46 -19.39 40.77
CA VAL A 19 -23.25 -20.71 40.17
C VAL A 19 -24.23 -21.70 40.78
N THR A 20 -24.95 -22.44 39.94
CA THR A 20 -25.90 -23.49 40.32
C THR A 20 -25.35 -24.85 39.92
N ASP A 21 -25.42 -25.83 40.82
CA ASP A 21 -25.05 -27.21 40.58
C ASP A 21 -26.24 -27.98 39.96
N THR A 22 -25.98 -28.79 38.94
CA THR A 22 -26.97 -29.59 38.20
C THR A 22 -26.48 -31.01 37.99
N ASP A 23 -27.38 -31.93 37.65
CA ASP A 23 -27.02 -33.34 37.41
C ASP A 23 -25.97 -33.51 36.29
N ALA A 24 -25.97 -32.62 35.28
CA ALA A 24 -25.06 -32.66 34.13
C ALA A 24 -23.76 -31.84 34.32
N GLY A 25 -23.70 -30.95 35.32
CA GLY A 25 -22.60 -30.00 35.47
C GLY A 25 -23.00 -28.75 36.24
N TYR A 26 -22.52 -27.58 35.84
CA TYR A 26 -22.76 -26.32 36.52
C TYR A 26 -23.36 -25.28 35.58
N VAL A 27 -24.14 -24.35 36.12
CA VAL A 27 -24.67 -23.19 35.39
C VAL A 27 -24.24 -21.92 36.10
N LEU A 28 -23.44 -21.10 35.45
CA LEU A 28 -23.10 -19.75 35.86
C LEU A 28 -24.16 -18.81 35.30
N ALA A 29 -24.97 -18.22 36.18
CA ALA A 29 -25.94 -17.20 35.79
C ALA A 29 -25.26 -15.82 35.82
N CYS A 30 -25.37 -15.10 34.71
CA CYS A 30 -24.66 -13.84 34.44
C CYS A 30 -25.66 -12.76 33.98
N GLY A 31 -26.75 -12.56 34.72
CA GLY A 31 -27.86 -11.72 34.27
C GLY A 31 -28.94 -12.55 33.56
N ASP A 32 -29.35 -12.10 32.38
CA ASP A 32 -30.21 -12.86 31.47
C ASP A 32 -29.42 -13.89 30.63
N TYR A 33 -28.09 -13.86 30.73
CA TYR A 33 -27.16 -14.78 30.08
C TYR A 33 -26.72 -15.90 31.04
N SER A 34 -26.21 -17.00 30.48
CA SER A 34 -25.64 -18.07 31.27
C SER A 34 -24.48 -18.77 30.59
N VAL A 35 -23.59 -19.34 31.39
CA VAL A 35 -22.54 -20.27 30.94
C VAL A 35 -22.80 -21.64 31.57
N GLU A 36 -23.14 -22.62 30.75
CA GLU A 36 -23.22 -24.02 31.17
C GLU A 36 -21.83 -24.65 31.10
N VAL A 37 -21.49 -25.45 32.10
CA VAL A 37 -20.18 -26.10 32.26
C VAL A 37 -20.40 -27.58 32.47
N GLU A 38 -19.89 -28.40 31.56
CA GLU A 38 -19.98 -29.85 31.64
C GLU A 38 -19.12 -30.42 32.77
N ARG A 39 -19.62 -31.41 33.50
CA ARG A 39 -18.93 -31.93 34.69
C ARG A 39 -17.63 -32.68 34.36
N ASP A 40 -17.63 -33.45 33.27
CA ASP A 40 -16.59 -34.44 33.01
C ASP A 40 -15.30 -33.81 32.46
N ASP A 41 -15.42 -32.86 31.54
CA ASP A 41 -14.30 -32.23 30.84
C ASP A 41 -14.29 -30.68 30.90
N GLY A 42 -15.30 -30.09 31.54
CA GLY A 42 -15.43 -28.64 31.68
C GLY A 42 -15.85 -27.89 30.43
N HIS A 43 -16.35 -28.58 29.40
CA HIS A 43 -16.85 -27.94 28.19
C HIS A 43 -17.84 -26.81 28.52
N LEU A 44 -17.60 -25.64 27.94
CA LEU A 44 -18.32 -24.39 28.17
C LEU A 44 -19.33 -24.15 27.06
N ARG A 45 -20.56 -23.83 27.43
CA ARG A 45 -21.60 -23.35 26.49
C ARG A 45 -22.10 -21.99 26.93
N PHE A 46 -21.90 -20.99 26.09
CA PHE A 46 -22.35 -19.61 26.31
C PHE A 46 -23.74 -19.44 25.68
N SER A 47 -24.73 -19.07 26.48
CA SER A 47 -26.14 -18.97 26.03
C SER A 47 -26.73 -17.58 26.25
N GLY A 48 -27.54 -17.15 25.29
CA GLY A 48 -28.26 -15.89 25.32
C GLY A 48 -29.55 -15.90 26.15
N PRO A 49 -30.32 -14.80 26.15
CA PRO A 49 -31.55 -14.68 26.94
C PRO A 49 -32.65 -15.69 26.57
N SER A 50 -32.69 -16.13 25.31
CA SER A 50 -33.59 -17.20 24.84
C SER A 50 -33.11 -18.60 25.23
N ARG A 51 -31.91 -18.72 25.82
CA ARG A 51 -31.14 -19.95 26.08
C ARG A 51 -30.57 -20.63 24.84
N ASP A 52 -30.67 -19.99 23.68
CA ASP A 52 -29.96 -20.45 22.49
C ASP A 52 -28.44 -20.26 22.66
N THR A 53 -27.66 -21.19 22.13
CA THR A 53 -26.19 -21.15 22.20
C THR A 53 -25.64 -20.05 21.30
N ILE A 54 -24.84 -19.17 21.88
CA ILE A 54 -24.06 -18.17 21.14
C ILE A 54 -22.76 -18.80 20.63
N GLY A 55 -22.09 -19.59 21.49
CA GLY A 55 -20.91 -20.35 21.15
C GLY A 55 -20.51 -21.33 22.26
N GLU A 56 -19.55 -22.20 21.98
CA GLU A 56 -19.07 -23.22 22.90
C GLU A 56 -17.55 -23.43 22.80
N ALA A 57 -16.92 -23.90 23.86
CA ALA A 57 -15.46 -24.06 23.90
C ALA A 57 -15.04 -25.11 24.92
N ALA A 58 -13.88 -25.74 24.70
CA ALA A 58 -13.20 -26.45 25.78
C ALA A 58 -12.84 -25.47 26.92
N LEU A 59 -12.69 -25.98 28.15
CA LEU A 59 -12.37 -25.14 29.31
C LEU A 59 -11.02 -24.43 29.13
N TRP A 60 -10.05 -25.12 28.56
CA TRP A 60 -8.72 -24.61 28.27
C TRP A 60 -8.06 -25.42 27.13
N SER A 61 -7.08 -24.82 26.46
CA SER A 61 -6.10 -25.54 25.65
C SER A 61 -4.68 -24.99 25.84
N VAL A 62 -3.68 -25.87 25.72
CA VAL A 62 -2.26 -25.63 25.97
C VAL A 62 -1.46 -26.18 24.80
N GLY A 63 -0.57 -25.36 24.23
CA GLY A 63 0.35 -25.72 23.17
C GLY A 63 1.77 -25.93 23.69
N LEU A 64 2.38 -27.05 23.31
CA LEU A 64 3.72 -27.47 23.72
C LEU A 64 4.79 -27.13 22.67
N ALA A 65 6.05 -27.12 23.08
CA ALA A 65 7.19 -26.82 22.20
C ALA A 65 7.39 -27.84 21.06
N ASP A 66 6.91 -29.08 21.20
CA ASP A 66 6.94 -30.10 20.16
C ASP A 66 5.79 -29.99 19.15
N GLY A 67 4.92 -28.98 19.31
CA GLY A 67 3.74 -28.75 18.48
C GLY A 67 2.48 -29.49 18.93
N ALA A 68 2.53 -30.31 19.98
CA ALA A 68 1.34 -30.96 20.51
C ALA A 68 0.40 -29.95 21.19
N GLU A 69 -0.91 -30.18 21.06
CA GLU A 69 -1.95 -29.44 21.76
C GLU A 69 -2.68 -30.35 22.75
N VAL A 70 -2.80 -29.91 23.99
CA VAL A 70 -3.53 -30.60 25.07
C VAL A 70 -4.72 -29.72 25.45
N SER A 71 -5.90 -30.31 25.60
CA SER A 71 -7.11 -29.60 26.02
C SER A 71 -7.83 -30.30 27.17
N SER A 72 -8.78 -29.60 27.77
CA SER A 72 -9.57 -30.14 28.87
C SER A 72 -10.37 -31.39 28.49
N SER A 73 -10.75 -31.56 27.21
CA SER A 73 -11.46 -32.72 26.69
C SER A 73 -10.69 -34.05 26.80
N ALA A 74 -9.37 -33.99 26.99
CA ALA A 74 -8.53 -35.17 27.20
C ALA A 74 -8.14 -35.40 28.68
N ALA A 75 -8.69 -34.60 29.61
CA ALA A 75 -8.32 -34.60 31.02
C ALA A 75 -9.53 -34.87 31.93
N SER A 76 -9.29 -35.46 33.10
CA SER A 76 -10.29 -35.49 34.17
C SER A 76 -10.30 -34.17 34.94
N VAL A 77 -11.48 -33.63 35.23
CA VAL A 77 -11.64 -32.37 35.96
C VAL A 77 -12.06 -32.59 37.40
N GLU A 78 -11.28 -32.06 38.34
CA GLU A 78 -11.66 -31.94 39.75
C GLU A 78 -12.27 -30.55 40.01
N TRP A 79 -13.49 -30.52 40.55
CA TRP A 79 -14.23 -29.28 40.79
C TRP A 79 -14.24 -28.89 42.26
N SER A 80 -14.09 -27.60 42.52
CA SER A 80 -14.25 -27.00 43.84
C SER A 80 -14.91 -25.62 43.76
N ARG A 81 -15.27 -25.05 44.92
CA ARG A 81 -15.80 -23.69 45.04
C ARG A 81 -14.85 -22.81 45.83
N ALA A 82 -14.61 -21.61 45.34
CA ALA A 82 -13.86 -20.56 46.02
C ALA A 82 -14.69 -19.27 46.05
N GLY A 83 -15.47 -19.08 47.13
CA GLY A 83 -16.49 -18.02 47.16
C GLY A 83 -17.53 -18.23 46.06
N ASP A 84 -17.75 -17.21 45.23
CA ASP A 84 -18.67 -17.27 44.09
C ASP A 84 -18.06 -17.91 42.84
N ALA A 85 -16.75 -18.19 42.85
CA ALA A 85 -16.06 -18.82 41.72
C ALA A 85 -16.21 -20.34 41.72
N LEU A 86 -16.34 -20.90 40.51
CA LEU A 86 -16.22 -22.32 40.22
C LEU A 86 -14.79 -22.60 39.76
N VAL A 87 -14.09 -23.50 40.44
CA VAL A 87 -12.68 -23.79 40.18
C VAL A 87 -12.53 -25.22 39.69
N ALA A 88 -11.89 -25.37 38.55
CA ALA A 88 -11.46 -26.64 37.97
C ALA A 88 -9.96 -26.82 38.14
N GLU A 89 -9.54 -28.01 38.55
CA GLU A 89 -8.16 -28.47 38.49
C GLU A 89 -8.10 -29.72 37.63
N THR A 90 -7.17 -29.74 36.67
CA THR A 90 -7.00 -30.83 35.72
C THR A 90 -5.55 -31.27 35.69
N SER A 91 -5.31 -32.56 35.56
CA SER A 91 -3.97 -33.11 35.36
C SER A 91 -3.93 -34.01 34.12
N ALA A 92 -3.13 -33.65 33.13
CA ALA A 92 -2.98 -34.42 31.90
C ALA A 92 -1.61 -34.16 31.26
N ALA A 93 -0.99 -35.20 30.68
CA ALA A 93 0.27 -35.09 29.94
C ALA A 93 1.43 -34.38 30.68
N GLY A 94 1.50 -34.53 32.02
CA GLY A 94 2.52 -33.84 32.83
C GLY A 94 2.22 -32.36 33.12
N LEU A 95 1.02 -31.88 32.78
CA LEU A 95 0.54 -30.55 33.09
C LEU A 95 -0.46 -30.60 34.25
N THR A 96 -0.44 -29.58 35.10
CA THR A 96 -1.55 -29.26 36.01
C THR A 96 -2.12 -27.92 35.59
N VAL A 97 -3.38 -27.90 35.15
CA VAL A 97 -4.06 -26.68 34.70
C VAL A 97 -5.20 -26.38 35.66
N ARG A 98 -5.20 -25.16 36.18
CA ARG A 98 -6.23 -24.65 37.10
C ARG A 98 -6.98 -23.50 36.44
N VAL A 99 -8.30 -23.63 36.34
CA VAL A 99 -9.19 -22.60 35.78
C VAL A 99 -10.20 -22.16 36.84
N SER A 100 -10.37 -20.86 37.01
CA SER A 100 -11.38 -20.27 37.89
C SER A 100 -12.36 -19.45 37.08
N LEU A 101 -13.65 -19.79 37.17
CA LEU A 101 -14.76 -19.11 36.51
C LEU A 101 -15.55 -18.30 37.54
N THR A 102 -15.53 -16.98 37.43
CA THR A 102 -16.22 -16.07 38.36
C THR A 102 -17.34 -15.34 37.64
N PRO A 103 -18.62 -15.66 37.91
CA PRO A 103 -19.72 -14.97 37.27
C PRO A 103 -19.87 -13.54 37.80
N ALA A 104 -20.22 -12.62 36.91
CA ALA A 104 -20.59 -11.25 37.20
C ALA A 104 -21.88 -10.90 36.45
N ILE A 105 -22.42 -9.70 36.68
CA ILE A 105 -23.55 -9.22 35.87
C ILE A 105 -23.08 -9.01 34.43
N ASP A 106 -23.72 -9.69 33.49
CA ASP A 106 -23.41 -9.67 32.05
C ASP A 106 -21.96 -10.01 31.71
N ALA A 107 -21.26 -10.76 32.57
CA ALA A 107 -19.88 -11.20 32.31
C ALA A 107 -19.49 -12.46 33.08
N VAL A 108 -18.39 -13.09 32.66
CA VAL A 108 -17.65 -14.10 33.42
C VAL A 108 -16.16 -13.80 33.33
N ASP A 109 -15.47 -13.80 34.47
CA ASP A 109 -14.01 -13.67 34.55
C ASP A 109 -13.38 -15.06 34.66
N ILE A 110 -12.42 -15.32 33.79
CA ILE A 110 -11.76 -16.61 33.63
C ILE A 110 -10.28 -16.43 33.93
N SER A 111 -9.81 -17.04 35.02
CA SER A 111 -8.39 -17.05 35.39
C SER A 111 -7.78 -18.41 35.09
N LEU A 112 -6.57 -18.43 34.53
CA LEU A 112 -5.87 -19.64 34.10
C LEU A 112 -4.48 -19.72 34.72
N SER A 113 -4.16 -20.84 35.38
CA SER A 113 -2.82 -21.17 35.83
C SER A 113 -2.37 -22.49 35.21
N VAL A 114 -1.11 -22.56 34.78
CA VAL A 114 -0.50 -23.75 34.19
C VAL A 114 0.79 -24.06 34.93
N SER A 115 0.89 -25.27 35.47
CA SER A 115 2.13 -25.84 36.00
C SER A 115 2.60 -26.97 35.11
N SER A 116 3.90 -27.03 34.84
CA SER A 116 4.50 -28.10 34.04
C SER A 116 5.42 -29.00 34.85
N ALA A 117 5.35 -30.31 34.59
CA ALA A 117 6.24 -31.34 35.12
C ALA A 117 6.77 -32.21 33.95
N GLY A 118 7.60 -31.59 33.10
CA GLY A 118 8.25 -32.22 31.95
C GLY A 118 8.17 -31.41 30.65
N PRO A 119 6.98 -31.19 30.07
CA PRO A 119 6.85 -30.54 28.77
C PRO A 119 7.07 -29.02 28.85
N LEU A 120 7.74 -28.43 27.86
CA LEU A 120 7.81 -26.98 27.73
C LEU A 120 6.51 -26.45 27.13
N VAL A 121 5.79 -25.61 27.89
CA VAL A 121 4.57 -24.94 27.42
C VAL A 121 4.93 -23.60 26.80
N LEU A 122 4.47 -23.39 25.57
CA LEU A 122 4.70 -22.13 24.84
C LEU A 122 3.43 -21.31 24.63
N ARG A 123 2.24 -21.91 24.77
CA ARG A 123 0.96 -21.24 24.53
C ARG A 123 -0.09 -21.77 25.48
N ALA A 124 -0.98 -20.91 25.93
CA ALA A 124 -2.13 -21.33 26.72
C ALA A 124 -3.32 -20.38 26.55
N GLN A 125 -4.52 -20.92 26.68
CA GLN A 125 -5.75 -20.13 26.61
C GLN A 125 -6.86 -20.74 27.44
N SER A 126 -7.72 -19.87 27.97
CA SER A 126 -8.98 -20.21 28.59
C SER A 126 -9.96 -19.05 28.32
N PRO A 127 -11.13 -19.33 27.69
CA PRO A 127 -11.56 -20.63 27.18
C PRO A 127 -10.65 -21.13 26.03
N GLY A 128 -10.82 -22.39 25.61
CA GLY A 128 -10.28 -22.88 24.34
C GLY A 128 -10.89 -22.14 23.13
N PRO A 129 -10.55 -22.53 21.88
CA PRO A 129 -11.13 -21.91 20.70
C PRO A 129 -12.66 -21.98 20.74
N LEU A 130 -13.31 -20.82 20.63
CA LEU A 130 -14.75 -20.70 20.62
C LEU A 130 -15.30 -21.18 19.28
N ARG A 131 -16.26 -22.10 19.31
CA ARG A 131 -16.98 -22.65 18.17
C ARG A 131 -18.41 -22.11 18.13
N PHE A 132 -18.91 -21.84 16.93
CA PHE A 132 -20.26 -21.30 16.74
C PHE A 132 -20.83 -21.67 15.36
N SER A 133 -22.15 -21.56 15.21
CA SER A 133 -22.85 -21.87 13.95
C SER A 133 -22.74 -20.72 12.95
N ASP A 134 -22.34 -21.02 11.71
CA ASP A 134 -22.26 -20.03 10.61
C ASP A 134 -23.61 -19.38 10.27
N GLN A 135 -24.72 -20.10 10.46
CA GLN A 135 -26.07 -19.59 10.22
C GLN A 135 -26.48 -18.53 11.23
N ALA A 136 -25.94 -18.61 12.46
CA ALA A 136 -26.29 -17.71 13.54
C ALA A 136 -25.46 -16.42 13.51
N VAL A 137 -24.25 -16.42 12.92
CA VAL A 137 -23.36 -15.25 12.91
C VAL A 137 -23.99 -14.10 12.12
N ARG A 138 -23.95 -12.92 12.71
CA ARG A 138 -24.22 -11.65 12.01
C ARG A 138 -22.91 -11.00 11.60
N ARG A 139 -22.01 -10.83 12.57
CA ARG A 139 -20.70 -10.21 12.39
C ARG A 139 -19.73 -10.55 13.51
N MET A 140 -18.45 -10.32 13.24
CA MET A 140 -17.35 -10.40 14.18
C MET A 140 -16.48 -9.15 14.05
N ILE A 141 -16.25 -8.43 15.15
CA ILE A 141 -15.28 -7.34 15.19
C ILE A 141 -13.95 -7.87 15.71
N THR A 142 -12.88 -7.60 14.97
CA THR A 142 -11.52 -8.00 15.32
C THR A 142 -10.54 -6.85 15.06
N PRO A 143 -9.48 -6.69 15.87
CA PRO A 143 -8.41 -5.74 15.60
C PRO A 143 -7.64 -6.16 14.36
N SER A 144 -6.97 -5.19 13.76
CA SER A 144 -5.95 -5.43 12.75
C SER A 144 -4.55 -5.23 13.34
N ASN A 145 -3.54 -5.68 12.60
CA ASN A 145 -2.16 -5.29 12.86
C ASN A 145 -2.06 -3.76 12.71
N GLY A 146 -1.38 -3.10 13.65
CA GLY A 146 -1.20 -1.65 13.70
C GLY A 146 -0.53 -1.05 12.46
N ASN A 147 0.16 -1.84 11.64
CA ASN A 147 0.63 -1.39 10.32
C ASN A 147 -0.49 -1.38 9.28
N PHE A 148 -1.40 -2.35 9.34
CA PHE A 148 -2.26 -2.70 8.22
C PHE A 148 -3.61 -1.99 8.22
N GLY A 149 -4.27 -1.87 9.37
CA GLY A 149 -5.63 -1.34 9.40
C GLY A 149 -6.08 -0.89 10.79
N VAL A 150 -7.20 -0.19 10.83
CA VAL A 150 -7.81 0.35 12.06
C VAL A 150 -8.71 -0.65 12.79
N GLY A 151 -8.95 -1.81 12.19
CA GLY A 151 -9.89 -2.84 12.66
C GLY A 151 -10.80 -3.33 11.54
N LEU A 152 -11.40 -4.50 11.73
CA LEU A 152 -12.28 -5.14 10.75
C LEU A 152 -13.60 -5.58 11.37
N GLU A 153 -14.67 -5.41 10.59
CA GLU A 153 -15.94 -6.12 10.75
C GLU A 153 -15.97 -7.25 9.72
N LEU A 154 -15.92 -8.50 10.20
CA LEU A 154 -16.05 -9.70 9.39
C LEU A 154 -17.51 -10.14 9.38
N LEU A 155 -18.08 -10.29 8.19
CA LEU A 155 -19.50 -10.58 7.98
C LEU A 155 -19.77 -12.08 7.94
N ARG A 156 -21.04 -12.49 7.98
CA ARG A 156 -21.46 -13.90 7.90
C ARG A 156 -20.73 -14.70 6.81
N GLY A 157 -20.58 -14.12 5.61
CA GLY A 157 -19.91 -14.78 4.48
C GLY A 157 -18.45 -15.17 4.75
N PHE A 158 -17.77 -14.53 5.71
CA PHE A 158 -16.40 -14.87 6.10
C PHE A 158 -16.30 -16.25 6.78
N PHE A 159 -17.35 -16.65 7.49
CA PHE A 159 -17.40 -17.89 8.28
C PHE A 159 -18.03 -19.06 7.51
N GLN A 160 -18.44 -18.83 6.26
CA GLN A 160 -19.02 -19.83 5.37
C GLN A 160 -17.94 -20.44 4.47
N GLU A 161 -18.23 -21.61 3.93
CA GLU A 161 -17.38 -22.22 2.91
C GLU A 161 -17.48 -21.40 1.61
N GLN A 162 -16.32 -21.04 1.04
CA GLN A 162 -16.25 -20.22 -0.15
C GLN A 162 -16.50 -21.06 -1.41
N SER A 163 -17.10 -20.42 -2.41
CA SER A 163 -17.25 -20.96 -3.75
C SER A 163 -15.89 -21.08 -4.44
N SER A 164 -15.65 -22.15 -5.21
CA SER A 164 -14.45 -22.26 -6.06
C SER A 164 -14.47 -21.23 -7.19
N GLN A 165 -15.64 -20.71 -7.57
CA GLN A 165 -15.81 -19.70 -8.62
C GLN A 165 -15.46 -18.29 -8.14
N ASP A 166 -15.64 -18.00 -6.85
CA ASP A 166 -15.40 -16.68 -6.24
C ASP A 166 -14.10 -16.65 -5.43
N ALA A 167 -13.27 -17.69 -5.54
CA ALA A 167 -12.04 -17.83 -4.79
C ALA A 167 -11.09 -16.67 -5.13
N ARG A 168 -10.75 -15.88 -4.10
CA ARG A 168 -9.76 -14.79 -4.21
C ARG A 168 -8.34 -15.28 -3.91
N THR A 169 -8.20 -16.40 -3.23
CA THR A 169 -6.91 -16.94 -2.84
C THR A 169 -6.82 -18.41 -3.26
N TRP A 170 -5.62 -18.81 -3.65
CA TRP A 170 -5.30 -20.16 -4.09
C TRP A 170 -4.08 -20.65 -3.34
N THR A 171 -4.03 -21.94 -3.06
CA THR A 171 -2.91 -22.58 -2.36
C THR A 171 -2.50 -23.88 -3.04
N GLY A 172 -1.26 -24.32 -2.81
CA GLY A 172 -0.85 -25.69 -3.10
C GLY A 172 -1.41 -26.62 -2.02
N GLU A 173 -2.40 -27.44 -2.33
CA GLU A 173 -3.15 -28.26 -1.35
C GLU A 173 -2.31 -29.42 -0.78
N ALA A 174 -1.49 -30.05 -1.64
CA ALA A 174 -0.54 -31.10 -1.27
C ALA A 174 0.47 -31.31 -2.40
N ALA A 175 1.73 -31.63 -2.06
CA ALA A 175 2.71 -32.05 -3.05
C ALA A 175 2.25 -33.37 -3.67
N SER A 176 1.82 -33.34 -4.94
CA SER A 176 1.71 -34.53 -5.77
C SER A 176 3.10 -35.12 -6.07
N GLY A 177 4.14 -34.31 -5.84
CA GLY A 177 5.53 -34.66 -6.04
C GLY A 177 5.85 -34.85 -7.53
N PRO A 178 6.89 -35.62 -7.88
CA PRO A 178 7.36 -35.72 -9.26
C PRO A 178 6.41 -36.49 -10.19
N GLN A 179 5.29 -37.02 -9.71
CA GLN A 179 4.45 -37.96 -10.46
C GLN A 179 3.74 -37.31 -11.66
N GLY A 180 3.23 -36.08 -11.51
CA GLY A 180 2.59 -35.34 -12.61
C GLY A 180 3.57 -35.09 -13.75
N TYR A 181 4.76 -34.59 -13.43
CA TYR A 181 5.85 -34.40 -14.38
C TYR A 181 6.28 -35.72 -15.05
N ARG A 182 6.48 -36.79 -14.27
CA ARG A 182 6.84 -38.11 -14.84
C ARG A 182 5.76 -38.64 -15.77
N ARG A 183 4.49 -38.39 -15.45
CA ARG A 183 3.35 -38.80 -16.27
C ARG A 183 3.30 -38.03 -17.59
N LEU A 184 3.46 -36.70 -17.53
CA LEU A 184 3.43 -35.82 -18.71
C LEU A 184 4.69 -35.95 -19.57
N LEU A 185 5.87 -35.94 -18.94
CA LEU A 185 7.17 -35.80 -19.59
C LEU A 185 8.01 -37.08 -19.59
N GLY A 186 7.55 -38.19 -19.00
CA GLY A 186 8.17 -39.51 -19.16
C GLY A 186 9.55 -39.69 -18.50
N GLY A 187 9.94 -38.78 -17.60
CA GLY A 187 11.21 -38.80 -16.88
C GLY A 187 11.16 -37.87 -15.66
N ASP A 188 12.29 -37.61 -15.02
CA ASP A 188 12.39 -36.76 -13.80
C ASP A 188 13.08 -35.42 -14.09
N ALA A 189 13.06 -34.49 -13.13
CA ALA A 189 13.93 -33.32 -13.14
C ALA A 189 15.09 -33.50 -12.14
N VAL A 190 16.20 -32.80 -12.37
CA VAL A 190 17.30 -32.75 -11.41
C VAL A 190 16.91 -31.81 -10.28
N GLN A 191 16.88 -32.32 -9.04
CA GLN A 191 16.53 -31.52 -7.87
C GLN A 191 17.77 -30.98 -7.17
N ARG A 192 18.02 -29.68 -7.32
CA ARG A 192 19.07 -28.91 -6.61
C ARG A 192 18.50 -28.17 -5.40
N PRO A 193 19.30 -27.51 -4.54
CA PRO A 193 18.78 -26.72 -3.42
C PRO A 193 17.70 -25.72 -3.85
N ASP A 194 16.81 -25.39 -2.92
CA ASP A 194 15.71 -24.49 -3.24
C ASP A 194 16.20 -23.05 -3.48
N VAL A 195 17.12 -22.60 -2.63
CA VAL A 195 17.91 -21.39 -2.83
C VAL A 195 19.21 -21.80 -3.54
N ASP A 196 19.28 -21.55 -4.84
CA ASP A 196 20.44 -21.86 -5.70
C ASP A 196 20.90 -20.57 -6.39
N GLU A 197 22.21 -20.40 -6.53
CA GLU A 197 22.77 -19.19 -7.11
C GLU A 197 22.45 -19.10 -8.62
N PRO A 198 22.14 -17.89 -9.16
CA PRO A 198 22.00 -17.69 -10.59
C PRO A 198 23.31 -18.04 -11.33
N VAL A 199 23.20 -18.76 -12.44
CA VAL A 199 24.34 -19.18 -13.28
C VAL A 199 24.20 -18.63 -14.70
N THR A 200 25.32 -18.52 -15.41
CA THR A 200 25.32 -18.10 -16.82
C THR A 200 24.59 -19.13 -17.68
N ILE A 201 23.70 -18.64 -18.54
CA ILE A 201 22.96 -19.44 -19.53
C ILE A 201 23.45 -19.16 -20.95
N ASN A 202 23.36 -20.16 -21.83
CA ASN A 202 23.84 -20.11 -23.21
C ASN A 202 22.80 -20.70 -24.16
N VAL A 203 22.59 -20.08 -25.30
CA VAL A 203 21.60 -20.52 -26.29
C VAL A 203 22.18 -21.62 -27.19
N THR A 204 21.47 -22.74 -27.32
CA THR A 204 21.86 -23.88 -28.17
C THR A 204 21.62 -23.61 -29.65
N ASP A 205 22.10 -24.47 -30.55
CA ASP A 205 21.83 -24.32 -31.98
C ASP A 205 20.32 -24.42 -32.29
N GLU A 206 19.61 -25.35 -31.64
CA GLU A 206 18.14 -25.44 -31.68
C GLU A 206 17.47 -24.22 -31.04
N GLY A 207 18.03 -23.68 -29.97
CA GLY A 207 17.56 -22.43 -29.37
C GLY A 207 17.70 -21.24 -30.31
N ARG A 208 18.82 -21.14 -31.04
CA ARG A 208 19.05 -20.05 -32.00
C ARG A 208 18.02 -20.06 -33.13
N SER A 209 17.55 -21.23 -33.56
CA SER A 209 16.50 -21.31 -34.58
C SER A 209 15.12 -20.88 -34.08
N LEU A 210 14.81 -21.12 -32.79
CA LEU A 210 13.49 -20.83 -32.23
C LEU A 210 13.39 -19.45 -31.56
N LEU A 211 14.45 -18.96 -30.94
CA LEU A 211 14.46 -17.69 -30.20
C LEU A 211 14.74 -16.47 -31.09
N GLY A 212 15.29 -16.68 -32.29
CA GLY A 212 15.48 -15.62 -33.29
C GLY A 212 16.25 -14.40 -32.75
N GLU A 213 15.65 -13.23 -32.82
CA GLU A 213 16.26 -11.97 -32.40
C GLU A 213 16.51 -11.88 -30.88
N ALA A 214 15.78 -12.66 -30.06
CA ALA A 214 15.94 -12.66 -28.61
C ALA A 214 17.27 -13.29 -28.14
N VAL A 215 17.97 -14.03 -29.02
CA VAL A 215 19.23 -14.70 -28.70
C VAL A 215 20.25 -13.74 -28.09
N GLY A 216 20.38 -12.52 -28.62
CA GLY A 216 21.40 -11.57 -28.16
C GLY A 216 21.21 -11.09 -26.72
N ALA A 217 19.97 -11.10 -26.22
CA ALA A 217 19.65 -10.71 -24.84
C ALA A 217 19.68 -11.89 -23.86
N ILE A 218 19.57 -13.13 -24.36
CA ILE A 218 19.51 -14.36 -23.55
C ILE A 218 20.90 -15.02 -23.42
N ASP A 219 21.68 -15.02 -24.50
CA ASP A 219 22.99 -15.68 -24.54
C ASP A 219 23.99 -14.94 -23.63
N GLY A 220 24.46 -15.61 -22.56
CA GLY A 220 25.36 -15.04 -21.56
C GLY A 220 24.66 -14.35 -20.38
N ALA A 221 23.32 -14.30 -20.35
CA ALA A 221 22.56 -13.81 -19.19
C ALA A 221 22.69 -14.78 -17.99
N THR A 222 22.16 -14.39 -16.83
CA THR A 222 22.13 -15.24 -15.62
C THR A 222 20.72 -15.71 -15.30
N ALA A 223 20.56 -16.99 -14.97
CA ALA A 223 19.28 -17.56 -14.53
C ALA A 223 19.47 -18.68 -13.50
N ILE A 224 18.41 -18.99 -12.76
CA ILE A 224 18.39 -20.11 -11.80
C ILE A 224 17.93 -21.36 -12.55
N ALA A 225 18.76 -22.41 -12.56
CA ALA A 225 18.50 -23.68 -13.23
C ALA A 225 18.57 -24.85 -12.23
N ASN A 226 17.72 -24.79 -11.21
CA ASN A 226 17.72 -25.72 -10.08
C ASN A 226 16.72 -26.89 -10.22
N ARG A 227 15.96 -26.94 -11.33
CA ARG A 227 15.00 -27.98 -11.73
C ARG A 227 15.11 -28.41 -13.21
N PRO A 228 16.31 -28.54 -13.82
CA PRO A 228 16.42 -28.86 -15.23
C PRO A 228 15.98 -30.31 -15.50
N PRO A 229 15.47 -30.67 -16.70
CA PRO A 229 15.12 -32.04 -17.00
C PRO A 229 16.30 -33.00 -16.89
N SER A 230 16.04 -34.21 -16.39
CA SER A 230 17.00 -35.29 -16.50
C SER A 230 17.11 -35.77 -17.95
N ALA A 231 18.21 -36.46 -18.28
CA ALA A 231 18.42 -37.01 -19.61
C ALA A 231 17.31 -38.00 -20.05
N GLU A 232 16.58 -38.60 -19.10
CA GLU A 232 15.50 -39.57 -19.36
C GLU A 232 14.27 -38.92 -20.03
N VAL A 233 14.06 -37.62 -19.80
CA VAL A 233 12.93 -36.87 -20.38
C VAL A 233 13.03 -36.78 -21.91
N GLY A 234 14.26 -36.80 -22.45
CA GLY A 234 14.52 -36.69 -23.89
C GLY A 234 14.08 -35.36 -24.49
N ALA A 235 14.08 -34.27 -23.71
CA ALA A 235 13.74 -32.93 -24.18
C ALA A 235 14.88 -32.29 -24.97
N THR A 236 14.53 -31.44 -25.92
CA THR A 236 15.48 -30.56 -26.62
C THR A 236 15.77 -29.35 -25.74
N ALA A 237 17.03 -29.14 -25.39
CA ALA A 237 17.45 -27.93 -24.70
C ALA A 237 17.53 -26.77 -25.69
N LEU A 238 16.79 -25.69 -25.43
CA LEU A 238 16.88 -24.44 -26.19
C LEU A 238 17.91 -23.49 -25.57
N VAL A 239 18.02 -23.55 -24.25
CA VAL A 239 18.99 -22.77 -23.49
C VAL A 239 19.57 -23.65 -22.39
N THR A 240 20.89 -23.69 -22.26
CA THR A 240 21.62 -24.50 -21.28
C THR A 240 22.39 -23.66 -20.27
N SER A 241 22.71 -24.28 -19.15
CA SER A 241 23.61 -23.78 -18.11
C SER A 241 24.57 -24.89 -17.72
N GLU A 242 25.51 -24.60 -16.81
CA GLU A 242 26.32 -25.63 -16.17
C GLU A 242 25.51 -26.61 -15.31
N HIS A 243 24.30 -26.23 -14.88
CA HIS A 243 23.41 -27.08 -14.08
C HIS A 243 22.48 -27.96 -14.94
N GLY A 244 22.34 -27.68 -16.24
CA GLY A 244 21.44 -28.39 -17.15
C GLY A 244 20.66 -27.46 -18.07
N ALA A 245 19.63 -27.98 -18.75
CA ALA A 245 18.77 -27.19 -19.64
C ALA A 245 17.86 -26.26 -18.84
N TRP A 246 18.03 -24.94 -19.03
CA TRP A 246 17.19 -23.93 -18.38
C TRP A 246 15.86 -23.77 -19.12
N LEU A 247 15.86 -23.68 -20.45
CA LEU A 247 14.64 -23.68 -21.27
C LEU A 247 14.61 -24.94 -22.13
N SER A 248 13.53 -25.71 -22.00
CA SER A 248 13.40 -27.05 -22.60
C SER A 248 12.11 -27.18 -23.42
N LEU A 249 12.19 -27.89 -24.54
CA LEU A 249 11.07 -28.24 -25.39
C LEU A 249 10.99 -29.76 -25.56
N LYS A 250 9.83 -30.35 -25.24
CA LYS A 250 9.51 -31.74 -25.56
C LYS A 250 8.40 -31.79 -26.59
N ARG A 251 8.71 -32.25 -27.81
CA ARG A 251 7.69 -32.44 -28.86
C ARG A 251 6.83 -33.67 -28.56
N MET A 252 5.52 -33.50 -28.70
CA MET A 252 4.53 -34.55 -28.49
C MET A 252 3.54 -34.51 -29.66
N GLY A 253 3.53 -35.53 -30.51
CA GLY A 253 2.70 -35.54 -31.72
C GLY A 253 2.96 -34.33 -32.62
N ARG A 254 1.94 -33.49 -32.85
CA ARG A 254 2.06 -32.25 -33.67
C ARG A 254 2.38 -31.00 -32.84
N GLY A 255 2.37 -31.10 -31.52
CA GLY A 255 2.60 -29.99 -30.59
C GLY A 255 3.74 -30.30 -29.62
N GLY A 256 3.63 -29.85 -28.37
CA GLY A 256 4.64 -30.13 -27.35
C GLY A 256 4.45 -29.38 -26.03
N VAL A 257 5.42 -29.59 -25.14
CA VAL A 257 5.53 -28.92 -23.84
C VAL A 257 6.81 -28.10 -23.81
N LEU A 258 6.71 -26.81 -23.47
CA LEU A 258 7.82 -25.87 -23.32
C LEU A 258 7.90 -25.45 -21.85
N TRP A 259 9.08 -25.48 -21.23
CA TRP A 259 9.18 -25.06 -19.83
C TRP A 259 10.55 -24.54 -19.40
N ILE A 260 10.52 -23.74 -18.33
CA ILE A 260 11.69 -23.29 -17.59
C ILE A 260 11.99 -24.27 -16.45
N GLY A 261 13.22 -24.80 -16.40
CA GLY A 261 13.72 -25.76 -15.42
C GLY A 261 14.36 -25.10 -14.18
N GLY A 262 13.73 -24.07 -13.61
CA GLY A 262 14.21 -23.44 -12.39
C GLY A 262 13.38 -22.24 -11.93
N ALA A 263 13.76 -21.64 -10.81
CA ALA A 263 13.11 -20.45 -10.27
C ALA A 263 13.17 -19.26 -11.23
N VAL A 264 12.07 -18.52 -11.33
CA VAL A 264 12.03 -17.22 -12.01
C VAL A 264 11.69 -16.15 -10.98
N ASP A 265 12.67 -15.63 -10.26
CA ASP A 265 12.45 -14.54 -9.31
C ASP A 265 12.42 -13.19 -10.03
N ALA A 266 12.16 -12.09 -9.30
CA ALA A 266 12.08 -10.75 -9.87
C ALA A 266 13.34 -10.36 -10.69
N ALA A 267 14.52 -10.84 -10.29
CA ALA A 267 15.77 -10.60 -11.02
C ALA A 267 15.89 -11.41 -12.33
N GLN A 268 15.25 -12.58 -12.40
CA GLN A 268 15.28 -13.47 -13.57
C GLN A 268 14.05 -13.32 -14.48
N ALA A 269 12.99 -12.67 -13.99
CA ALA A 269 11.77 -12.38 -14.73
C ALA A 269 12.03 -11.76 -16.12
N PRO A 270 12.90 -10.75 -16.32
CA PRO A 270 13.14 -10.17 -17.64
C PRO A 270 13.61 -11.20 -18.69
N VAL A 271 14.47 -12.16 -18.29
CA VAL A 271 15.00 -13.18 -19.21
C VAL A 271 13.92 -14.19 -19.58
N ALA A 272 13.10 -14.63 -18.61
CA ALA A 272 11.98 -15.54 -18.86
C ALA A 272 10.91 -14.90 -19.77
N ARG A 273 10.56 -13.63 -19.52
CA ARG A 273 9.60 -12.82 -20.29
C ARG A 273 10.03 -12.61 -21.74
N LEU A 274 11.33 -12.66 -22.04
CA LEU A 274 11.85 -12.67 -23.41
C LEU A 274 11.81 -14.07 -24.04
N ALA A 275 12.26 -15.09 -23.29
CA ALA A 275 12.51 -16.41 -23.85
C ALA A 275 11.23 -17.17 -24.23
N ILE A 276 10.17 -17.11 -23.42
CA ILE A 276 8.92 -17.85 -23.66
C ILE A 276 8.16 -17.33 -24.90
N PRO A 277 7.84 -16.02 -25.03
CA PRO A 277 7.16 -15.52 -26.22
C PRO A 277 7.98 -15.73 -27.49
N ALA A 278 9.31 -15.60 -27.43
CA ALA A 278 10.19 -15.85 -28.56
C ALA A 278 10.17 -17.33 -28.99
N ALA A 279 10.25 -18.28 -28.05
CA ALA A 279 10.17 -19.70 -28.35
C ALA A 279 8.81 -20.10 -28.94
N LEU A 280 7.70 -19.57 -28.40
CA LEU A 280 6.37 -19.75 -28.97
C LEU A 280 6.29 -19.18 -30.38
N ARG A 281 6.91 -18.02 -30.62
CA ARG A 281 6.95 -17.40 -31.93
C ARG A 281 7.65 -18.29 -32.95
N GLY A 282 8.86 -18.77 -32.63
CA GLY A 282 9.60 -19.71 -33.48
C GLY A 282 8.79 -20.98 -33.79
N LEU A 283 8.12 -21.56 -32.78
CA LEU A 283 7.26 -22.74 -32.96
C LEU A 283 6.03 -22.47 -33.85
N SER A 284 5.45 -21.28 -33.76
CA SER A 284 4.33 -20.89 -34.62
C SER A 284 4.77 -20.77 -36.09
N GLU A 285 5.97 -20.24 -36.34
CA GLU A 285 6.52 -20.03 -37.68
C GLU A 285 6.89 -21.35 -38.38
N GLU A 286 7.27 -22.38 -37.62
CA GLU A 286 7.42 -23.75 -38.14
C GLU A 286 6.11 -24.36 -38.67
N SER A 287 4.95 -23.86 -38.21
CA SER A 287 3.65 -24.49 -38.44
C SER A 287 2.59 -23.63 -39.15
N ALA A 288 2.95 -22.42 -39.65
CA ALA A 288 2.18 -21.38 -40.38
C ALA A 288 1.76 -20.12 -39.55
N PRO A 289 1.64 -18.92 -40.17
CA PRO A 289 2.05 -17.62 -39.59
C PRO A 289 1.12 -17.01 -38.53
N ALA A 290 1.69 -16.04 -37.80
CA ALA A 290 1.16 -15.06 -36.83
C ALA A 290 -0.37 -14.87 -36.80
N ASP A 291 -0.93 -14.74 -35.59
CA ASP A 291 -2.37 -14.62 -35.23
C ASP A 291 -3.00 -15.87 -34.61
N ARG A 292 -2.20 -16.70 -33.92
CA ARG A 292 -2.74 -17.82 -33.13
C ARG A 292 -3.31 -17.36 -31.79
N ARG A 293 -4.41 -18.00 -31.39
CA ARG A 293 -4.99 -17.88 -30.04
C ARG A 293 -4.05 -18.53 -29.03
N VAL A 294 -3.63 -17.76 -28.02
CA VAL A 294 -2.85 -18.25 -26.88
C VAL A 294 -3.63 -17.89 -25.63
N ALA A 295 -3.81 -18.84 -24.73
CA ALA A 295 -4.49 -18.60 -23.47
C ALA A 295 -3.48 -18.56 -22.32
N VAL A 296 -3.65 -17.64 -21.38
CA VAL A 296 -2.88 -17.58 -20.13
C VAL A 296 -3.84 -17.85 -18.97
N ILE A 297 -3.45 -18.75 -18.07
CA ILE A 297 -4.29 -19.07 -16.92
C ILE A 297 -4.24 -17.93 -15.91
N GLN A 298 -5.31 -17.16 -15.78
CA GLN A 298 -5.44 -16.01 -14.89
C GLN A 298 -6.65 -16.18 -13.96
N LEU A 299 -6.54 -17.09 -13.00
CA LEU A 299 -7.61 -17.32 -12.04
C LEU A 299 -7.81 -16.08 -11.16
N ALA A 300 -9.06 -15.81 -10.78
CA ALA A 300 -9.39 -14.69 -9.91
C ALA A 300 -8.55 -14.72 -8.62
N GLY A 301 -7.93 -13.58 -8.29
CA GLY A 301 -7.08 -13.48 -7.11
C GLY A 301 -5.81 -12.66 -7.36
N PRO A 302 -5.26 -12.03 -6.32
CA PRO A 302 -4.29 -10.95 -6.46
C PRO A 302 -2.85 -11.42 -6.65
N SER A 303 -2.53 -12.71 -6.53
CA SER A 303 -1.13 -13.10 -6.73
C SER A 303 -0.77 -13.06 -8.19
N GLY A 304 -1.65 -13.47 -9.12
CA GLY A 304 -1.36 -13.58 -10.55
C GLY A 304 -0.14 -14.46 -10.91
N ARG A 305 0.63 -14.87 -9.91
CA ARG A 305 1.92 -15.53 -9.91
C ARG A 305 1.84 -16.69 -8.94
N GLY A 306 2.53 -17.79 -9.23
CA GLY A 306 2.53 -18.99 -8.41
C GLY A 306 3.91 -19.30 -7.87
N SER A 307 4.04 -20.48 -7.26
CA SER A 307 5.30 -20.92 -6.68
C SER A 307 6.38 -21.02 -7.77
N TRP A 308 7.58 -20.49 -7.50
CA TRP A 308 8.73 -20.48 -8.42
C TRP A 308 8.59 -19.62 -9.69
N SER A 309 7.55 -18.78 -9.78
CA SER A 309 7.33 -17.85 -10.88
C SER A 309 7.00 -16.45 -10.34
N GLY A 310 7.89 -15.51 -10.58
CA GLY A 310 7.80 -14.11 -10.18
C GLY A 310 7.09 -13.22 -11.20
N VAL A 311 6.64 -13.78 -12.32
CA VAL A 311 5.93 -13.08 -13.40
C VAL A 311 4.44 -13.35 -13.29
N THR A 312 3.62 -12.30 -13.30
CA THR A 312 2.16 -12.40 -13.20
C THR A 312 1.52 -12.82 -14.52
N ALA A 313 0.33 -13.42 -14.45
CA ALA A 313 -0.49 -13.76 -15.60
C ALA A 313 -0.78 -12.54 -16.50
N GLY A 314 -0.99 -11.36 -15.89
CA GLY A 314 -1.19 -10.11 -16.60
C GLY A 314 0.05 -9.68 -17.41
N GLU A 315 1.24 -9.79 -16.83
CA GLU A 315 2.50 -9.56 -17.54
C GLU A 315 2.67 -10.54 -18.71
N TRP A 316 2.42 -11.84 -18.50
CA TRP A 316 2.46 -12.84 -19.56
C TRP A 316 1.49 -12.53 -20.70
N LEU A 317 0.26 -12.11 -20.39
CA LEU A 317 -0.70 -11.68 -21.41
C LEU A 317 -0.19 -10.48 -22.21
N GLY A 318 0.38 -9.48 -21.52
CA GLY A 318 1.00 -8.31 -22.16
C GLY A 318 2.14 -8.69 -23.11
N ASP A 319 3.04 -9.56 -22.66
CA ASP A 319 4.20 -10.02 -23.44
C ASP A 319 3.76 -10.85 -24.67
N LEU A 320 2.76 -11.72 -24.52
CA LEU A 320 2.23 -12.51 -25.64
C LEU A 320 1.48 -11.65 -26.66
N ARG A 321 0.75 -10.62 -26.22
CA ARG A 321 0.15 -9.62 -27.13
C ARG A 321 1.23 -8.84 -27.88
N THR A 322 2.30 -8.45 -27.18
CA THR A 322 3.47 -7.81 -27.79
C THR A 322 4.11 -8.71 -28.86
N ALA A 323 4.18 -10.02 -28.61
CA ALA A 323 4.64 -11.03 -29.57
C ALA A 323 3.63 -11.35 -30.70
N ARG A 324 2.55 -10.57 -30.82
CA ARG A 324 1.50 -10.65 -31.85
C ARG A 324 0.68 -11.95 -31.79
N PHE A 325 0.44 -12.48 -30.60
CA PHE A 325 -0.56 -13.53 -30.38
C PHE A 325 -1.93 -12.91 -30.07
N GLN A 326 -3.01 -13.62 -30.41
CA GLN A 326 -4.35 -13.32 -29.88
C GLN A 326 -4.43 -13.87 -28.46
N ALA A 327 -3.87 -13.13 -27.48
CA ALA A 327 -3.74 -13.60 -26.11
C ALA A 327 -4.98 -13.29 -25.25
N GLU A 328 -5.57 -14.33 -24.66
CA GLU A 328 -6.78 -14.28 -23.82
C GLU A 328 -6.54 -14.88 -22.43
N ALA A 329 -7.27 -14.38 -21.44
CA ALA A 329 -7.22 -14.88 -20.08
C ALA A 329 -8.18 -16.06 -19.89
N ILE A 330 -7.75 -17.10 -19.18
CA ILE A 330 -8.62 -18.14 -18.62
C ILE A 330 -8.88 -17.78 -17.16
N GLU A 331 -10.10 -17.36 -16.84
CA GLU A 331 -10.42 -16.75 -15.54
C GLU A 331 -11.05 -17.74 -14.54
N SER A 332 -11.42 -18.93 -15.00
CA SER A 332 -12.03 -19.98 -14.17
C SER A 332 -11.48 -21.38 -14.48
N LEU A 333 -11.63 -22.31 -13.51
CA LEU A 333 -11.28 -23.72 -13.72
C LEU A 333 -12.14 -24.39 -14.80
N ALA A 334 -13.39 -23.92 -15.00
CA ALA A 334 -14.27 -24.44 -16.04
C ALA A 334 -13.80 -24.01 -17.44
N ASP A 335 -13.36 -22.76 -17.59
CA ASP A 335 -12.78 -22.27 -18.84
C ASP A 335 -11.45 -22.96 -19.16
N LEU A 336 -10.66 -23.28 -18.12
CA LEU A 336 -9.44 -24.08 -18.26
C LEU A 336 -9.76 -25.48 -18.77
N GLU A 337 -10.79 -26.12 -18.21
CA GLU A 337 -11.25 -27.42 -18.68
C GLU A 337 -11.59 -27.37 -20.16
N GLN A 338 -12.44 -26.42 -20.55
CA GLN A 338 -12.87 -26.24 -21.94
C GLN A 338 -11.69 -25.94 -22.88
N ALA A 339 -10.70 -25.17 -22.44
CA ALA A 339 -9.51 -24.86 -23.23
C ALA A 339 -8.63 -26.09 -23.49
N VAL A 340 -8.58 -27.05 -22.56
CA VAL A 340 -7.75 -28.27 -22.68
C VAL A 340 -8.48 -29.39 -23.43
N VAL A 341 -9.75 -29.66 -23.08
CA VAL A 341 -10.49 -30.85 -23.57
C VAL A 341 -11.63 -30.53 -24.54
N GLY A 342 -12.00 -29.26 -24.70
CA GLY A 342 -13.10 -28.84 -25.57
C GLY A 342 -12.80 -28.92 -27.07
N ASP A 343 -13.79 -28.59 -27.89
CA ASP A 343 -13.66 -28.60 -29.36
C ASP A 343 -12.95 -27.33 -29.91
N GLU A 344 -13.10 -26.19 -29.23
CA GLU A 344 -12.54 -24.88 -29.63
C GLU A 344 -11.32 -24.50 -28.77
N ARG A 345 -10.21 -25.22 -28.96
CA ARG A 345 -9.00 -25.09 -28.14
C ARG A 345 -8.08 -23.95 -28.62
N PRO A 346 -7.44 -23.18 -27.72
CA PRO A 346 -6.34 -22.29 -28.11
C PRO A 346 -5.15 -23.12 -28.60
N TRP A 347 -4.26 -22.49 -29.36
CA TRP A 347 -3.07 -23.16 -29.87
C TRP A 347 -2.05 -23.41 -28.76
N ALA A 348 -1.88 -22.47 -27.84
CA ALA A 348 -1.02 -22.64 -26.67
C ALA A 348 -1.74 -22.23 -25.38
N ILE A 349 -1.38 -22.87 -24.29
CA ILE A 349 -1.84 -22.54 -22.93
C ILE A 349 -0.62 -22.33 -22.05
N VAL A 350 -0.56 -21.19 -21.38
CA VAL A 350 0.53 -20.81 -20.46
C VAL A 350 0.05 -20.92 -19.01
N ASN A 351 0.71 -21.78 -18.25
CA ASN A 351 0.58 -21.84 -16.80
C ASN A 351 1.59 -20.86 -16.14
N PRO A 352 1.13 -19.73 -15.57
CA PRO A 352 2.02 -18.74 -14.96
C PRO A 352 2.42 -19.10 -13.52
N TYR A 353 1.90 -20.21 -12.97
CA TYR A 353 2.00 -20.52 -11.54
C TYR A 353 3.19 -21.40 -11.15
N GLY A 354 4.16 -21.59 -12.06
CA GLY A 354 5.37 -22.41 -11.85
C GLY A 354 5.05 -23.84 -11.39
N GLU A 355 5.42 -24.21 -10.15
CA GLU A 355 5.20 -25.58 -9.65
C GLU A 355 3.74 -25.92 -9.35
N TRP A 356 2.86 -24.92 -9.35
CA TRP A 356 1.44 -25.07 -9.06
C TRP A 356 0.65 -25.33 -10.34
N MET A 357 -0.18 -26.38 -10.33
CA MET A 357 -1.04 -26.74 -11.44
C MET A 357 -2.52 -26.58 -11.07
N PRO A 358 -3.25 -25.62 -11.66
CA PRO A 358 -4.70 -25.58 -11.55
C PRO A 358 -5.31 -26.77 -12.31
N ALA A 359 -6.23 -27.47 -11.64
CA ALA A 359 -6.96 -28.60 -12.19
C ALA A 359 -8.46 -28.44 -11.90
N PRO A 360 -9.37 -28.88 -12.79
CA PRO A 360 -10.80 -28.83 -12.55
C PRO A 360 -11.22 -29.55 -11.26
N ASP A 361 -12.34 -29.12 -10.68
CA ASP A 361 -12.87 -29.68 -9.44
C ASP A 361 -13.15 -31.19 -9.60
N GLY A 362 -12.62 -32.00 -8.69
CA GLY A 362 -12.80 -33.45 -8.68
C GLY A 362 -11.91 -34.24 -9.66
N VAL A 363 -11.02 -33.58 -10.42
CA VAL A 363 -10.08 -34.23 -11.34
C VAL A 363 -8.71 -34.45 -10.67
N ASP A 364 -8.20 -35.68 -10.73
CA ASP A 364 -6.87 -36.04 -10.22
C ASP A 364 -5.75 -35.45 -11.10
N LEU A 365 -4.63 -35.05 -10.49
CA LEU A 365 -3.54 -34.39 -11.22
C LEU A 365 -2.90 -35.29 -12.28
N LEU A 366 -2.90 -36.62 -12.11
CA LEU A 366 -2.36 -37.55 -13.11
C LEU A 366 -3.33 -37.70 -14.29
N GLU A 367 -4.64 -37.72 -14.02
CA GLU A 367 -5.66 -37.66 -15.07
C GLU A 367 -5.58 -36.33 -15.84
N TRP A 368 -5.33 -35.23 -15.13
CA TRP A 368 -5.11 -33.92 -15.73
C TRP A 368 -3.84 -33.86 -16.57
N ALA A 369 -2.74 -34.47 -16.10
CA ALA A 369 -1.51 -34.63 -16.88
C ALA A 369 -1.75 -35.42 -18.19
N ASP A 370 -2.61 -36.45 -18.16
CA ASP A 370 -3.01 -37.18 -19.36
C ASP A 370 -3.88 -36.34 -20.32
N ALA A 371 -4.68 -35.41 -19.80
CA ALA A 371 -5.42 -34.45 -20.62
C ALA A 371 -4.49 -33.44 -21.30
N ILE A 372 -3.52 -32.89 -20.57
CA ILE A 372 -2.49 -31.98 -21.10
C ILE A 372 -1.63 -32.70 -22.15
N ALA A 373 -1.23 -33.94 -21.91
CA ALA A 373 -0.49 -34.75 -22.88
C ALA A 373 -1.26 -34.92 -24.19
N ARG A 374 -2.56 -35.22 -24.12
CA ARG A 374 -3.44 -35.33 -25.29
C ARG A 374 -3.59 -33.99 -26.03
N PHE A 375 -3.75 -32.88 -25.31
CA PHE A 375 -3.75 -31.54 -25.89
C PHE A 375 -2.46 -31.27 -26.69
N ALA A 376 -1.31 -31.61 -26.12
CA ALA A 376 -0.02 -31.44 -26.80
C ALA A 376 0.10 -32.36 -28.03
N GLU A 377 -0.26 -33.63 -27.92
CA GLU A 377 -0.23 -34.61 -29.02
C GLU A 377 -1.09 -34.20 -30.23
N ASP A 378 -2.25 -33.59 -29.95
CA ASP A 378 -3.20 -33.08 -30.96
C ASP A 378 -2.72 -31.83 -31.69
N GLY A 379 -1.63 -31.20 -31.25
CA GLY A 379 -1.05 -30.00 -31.88
C GLY A 379 -1.00 -28.75 -31.00
N GLY A 380 -1.43 -28.84 -29.75
CA GLY A 380 -1.33 -27.77 -28.78
C GLY A 380 0.08 -27.59 -28.21
N VAL A 381 0.37 -26.40 -27.67
CA VAL A 381 1.61 -26.13 -26.94
C VAL A 381 1.30 -25.79 -25.50
N TRP A 382 1.74 -26.63 -24.56
CA TRP A 382 1.62 -26.37 -23.13
C TRP A 382 2.88 -25.68 -22.62
N VAL A 383 2.74 -24.62 -21.83
CA VAL A 383 3.88 -23.84 -21.33
C VAL A 383 3.88 -23.76 -19.81
N GLU A 384 5.03 -24.07 -19.20
CA GLU A 384 5.27 -23.96 -17.77
C GLU A 384 6.38 -22.93 -17.48
N THR A 385 6.13 -22.04 -16.54
CA THR A 385 6.91 -20.79 -16.40
C THR A 385 8.00 -20.82 -15.32
N GLY A 386 8.12 -21.91 -14.56
CA GLY A 386 9.20 -22.07 -13.59
C GLY A 386 9.10 -23.34 -12.75
N GLY A 387 10.22 -23.66 -12.08
CA GLY A 387 10.34 -24.74 -11.10
C GLY A 387 10.22 -26.16 -11.67
N TYR A 388 9.65 -27.05 -10.86
CA TYR A 388 9.28 -28.42 -11.18
C TYR A 388 7.78 -28.49 -11.58
N PRO A 389 7.43 -28.56 -12.89
CA PRO A 389 6.03 -28.57 -13.33
C PRO A 389 5.15 -29.66 -12.69
N LEU A 390 3.90 -29.32 -12.37
CA LEU A 390 2.90 -30.23 -11.78
C LEU A 390 3.33 -30.87 -10.45
N PHE A 391 4.16 -30.19 -9.66
CA PHE A 391 4.59 -30.71 -8.36
C PHE A 391 3.52 -30.54 -7.27
N TYR A 392 2.71 -29.47 -7.37
CA TYR A 392 1.57 -29.20 -6.50
C TYR A 392 0.28 -29.06 -7.30
N ARG A 393 -0.81 -29.61 -6.76
CA ARG A 393 -2.17 -29.24 -7.19
C ARG A 393 -2.52 -27.89 -6.58
N MET A 394 -2.89 -26.93 -7.43
CA MET A 394 -3.42 -25.64 -7.03
C MET A 394 -4.91 -25.77 -6.76
N ALA A 395 -5.35 -25.30 -5.60
CA ALA A 395 -6.73 -25.39 -5.16
C ALA A 395 -7.22 -24.04 -4.61
N PRO A 396 -8.50 -23.72 -4.79
CA PRO A 396 -9.07 -22.50 -4.23
C PRO A 396 -9.10 -22.62 -2.71
N VAL A 397 -8.77 -21.52 -2.01
CA VAL A 397 -8.94 -21.45 -0.55
C VAL A 397 -10.44 -21.39 -0.26
N ARG A 398 -10.99 -22.47 0.31
CA ARG A 398 -12.42 -22.62 0.58
C ARG A 398 -12.84 -22.16 1.97
N THR A 399 -11.89 -21.85 2.84
CA THR A 399 -12.14 -21.34 4.18
C THR A 399 -11.31 -20.09 4.43
N LEU A 400 -11.94 -19.03 4.91
CA LEU A 400 -11.24 -17.78 5.22
C LEU A 400 -10.76 -17.82 6.68
N ARG A 401 -9.57 -17.27 6.91
CA ARG A 401 -8.96 -17.12 8.22
C ARG A 401 -8.30 -15.75 8.33
N PHE A 402 -8.44 -15.16 9.50
CA PHE A 402 -7.78 -13.94 9.91
C PHE A 402 -7.02 -14.21 11.21
N GLU A 403 -5.75 -13.79 11.29
CA GLU A 403 -4.92 -13.92 12.48
C GLU A 403 -4.08 -12.66 12.66
N VAL A 404 -3.93 -12.23 13.92
CA VAL A 404 -3.12 -11.08 14.29
C VAL A 404 -2.34 -11.36 15.59
N PRO A 405 -1.01 -11.19 15.60
CA PRO A 405 -0.22 -11.24 16.83
C PRO A 405 -0.50 -10.01 17.69
N TYR A 406 -0.35 -10.09 19.00
CA TYR A 406 -0.55 -8.98 19.93
C TYR A 406 0.62 -8.87 20.92
N PRO A 407 1.46 -7.81 20.81
CA PRO A 407 1.53 -6.84 19.71
C PRO A 407 2.01 -7.48 18.38
N ALA A 408 1.87 -6.86 17.21
CA ALA A 408 1.48 -5.46 16.93
C ALA A 408 -0.01 -5.27 16.57
N GLY A 409 -0.87 -6.26 16.81
CA GLY A 409 -2.32 -6.07 16.78
C GLY A 409 -2.74 -4.90 17.66
N PHE A 410 -3.66 -4.06 17.19
CA PHE A 410 -3.99 -2.83 17.90
C PHE A 410 -4.48 -3.07 19.33
N SER A 411 -5.22 -4.16 19.58
CA SER A 411 -5.72 -4.49 20.92
C SER A 411 -5.91 -5.98 21.13
N ASP A 412 -6.04 -6.42 22.38
CA ASP A 412 -6.51 -7.77 22.73
C ASP A 412 -8.02 -7.81 22.95
N PHE A 413 -8.80 -7.62 21.88
CA PHE A 413 -10.26 -7.54 21.93
C PHE A 413 -10.90 -8.26 20.76
N GLN A 414 -11.98 -9.00 21.00
CA GLN A 414 -12.85 -9.55 19.95
C GLN A 414 -14.32 -9.42 20.36
N HIS A 415 -15.21 -9.28 19.37
CA HIS A 415 -16.66 -9.20 19.59
C HIS A 415 -17.41 -10.04 18.55
N LEU A 416 -18.19 -11.02 19.00
CA LEU A 416 -19.06 -11.85 18.17
C LEU A 416 -20.52 -11.47 18.39
N GLU A 417 -21.25 -11.21 17.31
CA GLU A 417 -22.70 -11.03 17.32
C GLU A 417 -23.38 -12.17 16.55
N THR A 418 -24.33 -12.83 17.21
CA THR A 418 -25.17 -13.88 16.61
C THR A 418 -26.65 -13.60 16.79
N GLU A 419 -27.51 -14.40 16.16
CA GLU A 419 -28.96 -14.36 16.37
C GLU A 419 -29.38 -14.69 17.82
N ALA A 420 -28.57 -15.45 18.55
CA ALA A 420 -28.81 -15.83 19.95
C ALA A 420 -28.38 -14.74 20.96
N GLY A 421 -27.49 -13.83 20.56
CA GLY A 421 -26.94 -12.77 21.40
C GLY A 421 -25.52 -12.39 20.99
N SER A 422 -24.86 -11.55 21.78
CA SER A 422 -23.48 -11.14 21.55
C SER A 422 -22.57 -11.51 22.71
N LEU A 423 -21.29 -11.73 22.40
CA LEU A 423 -20.23 -11.79 23.38
C LEU A 423 -19.00 -10.98 22.93
N SER A 424 -18.28 -10.43 23.90
CA SER A 424 -16.93 -9.90 23.71
C SER A 424 -15.98 -10.59 24.66
N TRP A 425 -14.74 -10.77 24.26
CA TRP A 425 -13.71 -11.29 25.14
C TRP A 425 -12.38 -10.59 24.93
N TYR A 426 -11.68 -10.38 26.04
CA TYR A 426 -10.46 -9.61 26.12
C TYR A 426 -9.73 -9.88 27.44
N ARG A 427 -8.44 -9.56 27.50
CA ARG A 427 -7.68 -9.57 28.77
C ARG A 427 -8.09 -8.45 29.71
N VAL A 428 -7.95 -8.71 31.00
CA VAL A 428 -7.96 -7.71 32.08
C VAL A 428 -6.60 -7.72 32.75
N ALA A 429 -5.79 -6.72 32.39
CA ALA A 429 -4.43 -6.54 32.89
C ALA A 429 -4.11 -5.03 32.95
N PRO A 430 -4.71 -4.27 33.89
CA PRO A 430 -4.37 -2.87 34.06
C PRO A 430 -2.91 -2.73 34.53
N ARG A 431 -2.18 -1.76 33.98
CA ARG A 431 -0.82 -1.44 34.44
C ARG A 431 -0.91 -0.70 35.77
N GLN A 432 -0.26 -1.22 36.81
CA GLN A 432 -0.29 -0.65 38.17
C GLN A 432 1.12 -0.49 38.77
N HIS A 433 2.14 -0.63 37.93
CA HIS A 433 3.55 -0.56 38.25
C HIS A 433 4.23 0.44 37.33
N GLY A 434 5.37 1.00 37.77
CA GLY A 434 6.20 1.90 36.97
C GLY A 434 7.12 1.16 36.00
N PRO A 435 7.90 1.92 35.21
CA PRO A 435 8.82 1.34 34.23
C PRO A 435 9.88 0.50 34.93
N TRP A 436 10.25 -0.62 34.30
CA TRP A 436 11.32 -1.54 34.72
C TRP A 436 11.07 -2.34 36.01
N GLU A 437 9.95 -2.16 36.73
CA GLU A 437 9.65 -2.91 37.96
C GLU A 437 9.56 -4.44 37.72
N ALA A 438 9.24 -4.87 36.49
CA ALA A 438 9.24 -6.29 36.13
C ALA A 438 10.63 -6.96 36.14
N ALA A 439 11.71 -6.19 36.27
CA ALA A 439 13.05 -6.74 36.54
C ALA A 439 13.13 -7.39 37.94
N GLU A 440 12.40 -6.85 38.92
CA GLU A 440 12.36 -7.37 40.30
C GLU A 440 11.23 -8.40 40.49
N ASP A 441 10.10 -8.20 39.80
CA ASP A 441 8.96 -9.11 39.81
C ASP A 441 8.49 -9.43 38.37
N PRO A 442 9.00 -10.53 37.77
CA PRO A 442 8.63 -10.94 36.41
C PRO A 442 7.12 -11.20 36.22
N SER A 443 6.34 -11.38 37.30
CA SER A 443 4.88 -11.55 37.19
C SER A 443 4.14 -10.30 36.75
N LEU A 444 4.80 -9.12 36.83
CA LEU A 444 4.29 -7.85 36.33
C LEU A 444 4.42 -7.69 34.80
N ALA A 445 5.22 -8.54 34.15
CA ALA A 445 5.52 -8.39 32.74
C ALA A 445 4.28 -8.54 31.85
N PHE A 446 4.18 -7.69 30.83
CA PHE A 446 3.21 -7.85 29.76
C PHE A 446 3.29 -9.25 29.12
N VAL A 447 2.16 -9.96 29.14
CA VAL A 447 2.02 -11.25 28.44
C VAL A 447 1.55 -11.04 27.00
N PRO A 448 2.31 -11.47 25.97
CA PRO A 448 1.89 -11.40 24.57
C PRO A 448 0.83 -12.44 24.21
N GLY A 449 0.25 -12.32 23.02
CA GLY A 449 -0.77 -13.25 22.56
C GLY A 449 -1.04 -13.20 21.07
N HIS A 450 -2.08 -13.94 20.66
CA HIS A 450 -2.60 -13.96 19.29
C HIS A 450 -4.12 -14.04 19.30
N LEU A 451 -4.72 -13.36 18.35
CA LEU A 451 -6.14 -13.44 18.03
C LEU A 451 -6.30 -14.09 16.66
N SER A 452 -7.23 -15.04 16.54
CA SER A 452 -7.59 -15.59 15.24
C SER A 452 -9.07 -15.88 15.15
N CYS A 453 -9.59 -15.88 13.93
CA CYS A 453 -10.96 -16.29 13.63
C CYS A 453 -11.07 -16.74 12.18
N GLY A 454 -12.12 -17.50 11.88
CA GLY A 454 -12.36 -18.00 10.53
C GLY A 454 -13.13 -19.30 10.56
N ARG A 455 -12.86 -20.16 9.58
CA ARG A 455 -13.45 -21.49 9.47
C ARG A 455 -12.36 -22.54 9.29
N ASP A 456 -12.50 -23.66 9.98
CA ASP A 456 -11.72 -24.88 9.75
C ASP A 456 -12.64 -26.09 9.54
N ASP A 457 -12.08 -27.31 9.56
CA ASP A 457 -12.83 -28.56 9.38
C ASP A 457 -13.88 -28.82 10.48
N GLN A 458 -13.76 -28.18 11.63
CA GLN A 458 -14.74 -28.24 12.72
C GLN A 458 -15.79 -27.12 12.64
N GLY A 459 -15.70 -26.25 11.63
CA GLY A 459 -16.60 -25.13 11.40
C GLY A 459 -16.02 -23.78 11.83
N PRO A 460 -16.88 -22.76 11.99
CA PRO A 460 -16.45 -21.44 12.40
C PRO A 460 -15.79 -21.43 13.78
N PHE A 461 -14.77 -20.59 13.93
CA PHE A 461 -14.11 -20.37 15.21
C PHE A 461 -13.64 -18.95 15.43
N ALA A 462 -13.40 -18.64 16.69
CA ALA A 462 -12.59 -17.52 17.12
C ALA A 462 -11.75 -17.93 18.35
N SER A 463 -10.54 -17.40 18.45
CA SER A 463 -9.53 -17.85 19.42
C SER A 463 -8.70 -16.67 19.90
N ARG A 464 -8.39 -16.67 21.20
CA ARG A 464 -7.55 -15.68 21.89
C ARG A 464 -6.56 -16.40 22.79
N ARG A 465 -5.33 -16.56 22.32
CA ARG A 465 -4.28 -17.28 23.05
C ARG A 465 -3.24 -16.34 23.64
N TYR A 466 -2.70 -16.72 24.80
CA TYR A 466 -1.48 -16.14 25.33
C TYR A 466 -0.28 -16.95 24.86
N ASP A 467 0.79 -16.25 24.56
CA ASP A 467 2.10 -16.86 24.40
C ASP A 467 2.82 -16.83 25.76
N ALA A 468 3.43 -17.95 26.13
CA ALA A 468 3.95 -18.23 27.46
C ALA A 468 5.30 -18.94 27.37
N HIS A 469 5.98 -19.08 28.50
CA HIS A 469 7.14 -19.95 28.61
C HIS A 469 7.11 -20.60 29.99
N VAL A 470 6.61 -21.84 30.08
CA VAL A 470 6.52 -22.59 31.35
C VAL A 470 7.40 -23.82 31.25
N ALA A 471 8.58 -23.74 31.87
CA ALA A 471 9.54 -24.84 31.91
C ALA A 471 9.17 -25.90 32.95
N ASP A 472 9.94 -26.99 32.97
CA ASP A 472 9.78 -28.06 33.95
C ASP A 472 9.90 -27.56 35.39
N GLY A 473 8.88 -27.83 36.20
CA GLY A 473 8.79 -27.39 37.59
C GLY A 473 8.24 -25.97 37.79
N GLU A 474 7.97 -25.23 36.71
CA GLU A 474 7.45 -23.87 36.80
C GLU A 474 5.92 -23.83 36.86
N THR A 475 5.40 -22.73 37.38
CA THR A 475 3.97 -22.40 37.36
C THR A 475 3.81 -20.98 36.87
N TRP A 476 2.91 -20.81 35.92
CA TRP A 476 2.62 -19.53 35.30
C TRP A 476 1.14 -19.19 35.45
N GLN A 477 0.85 -17.90 35.56
CA GLN A 477 -0.50 -17.35 35.70
C GLN A 477 -0.77 -16.44 34.50
N ALA A 478 -1.79 -16.77 33.73
CA ALA A 478 -2.26 -15.91 32.67
C ALA A 478 -3.03 -14.70 33.24
N PRO A 479 -3.03 -13.56 32.53
CA PRO A 479 -3.99 -12.50 32.77
C PRO A 479 -5.42 -13.03 32.69
N THR A 480 -6.32 -12.43 33.47
CA THR A 480 -7.74 -12.81 33.45
C THR A 480 -8.34 -12.52 32.07
N THR A 481 -9.00 -13.52 31.47
CA THR A 481 -9.85 -13.32 30.30
C THR A 481 -11.26 -12.98 30.79
N ARG A 482 -11.78 -11.83 30.40
CA ARG A 482 -13.17 -11.45 30.67
C ARG A 482 -14.01 -11.73 29.43
N VAL A 483 -15.12 -12.45 29.60
CA VAL A 483 -16.16 -12.59 28.57
C VAL A 483 -17.37 -11.77 29.01
N THR A 484 -17.79 -10.79 28.21
CA THR A 484 -18.98 -9.96 28.47
C THR A 484 -20.09 -10.27 27.50
N PHE A 485 -21.35 -10.18 27.92
CA PHE A 485 -22.52 -10.54 27.15
C PHE A 485 -23.41 -9.34 26.81
N GLY A 486 -24.12 -9.41 25.68
CA GLY A 486 -25.24 -8.53 25.36
C GLY A 486 -24.89 -7.05 25.15
N ARG A 487 -23.60 -6.73 24.96
CA ARG A 487 -23.13 -5.37 24.67
C ARG A 487 -23.09 -5.13 23.18
N GLU A 488 -23.28 -3.87 22.78
CA GLU A 488 -22.92 -3.39 21.46
C GLU A 488 -21.40 -3.18 21.34
N PRO A 489 -20.80 -3.28 20.13
CA PRO A 489 -19.35 -3.21 19.94
C PRO A 489 -18.66 -2.03 20.63
N PHE A 490 -19.15 -0.80 20.45
CA PHE A 490 -18.53 0.39 21.08
C PHE A 490 -18.60 0.35 22.61
N SER A 491 -19.72 -0.08 23.19
CA SER A 491 -19.84 -0.22 24.66
C SER A 491 -18.98 -1.35 25.23
N ALA A 492 -18.72 -2.40 24.44
CA ALA A 492 -17.78 -3.45 24.80
C ALA A 492 -16.32 -2.95 24.77
N LEU A 493 -15.96 -2.12 23.79
CA LEU A 493 -14.64 -1.47 23.70
C LEU A 493 -14.42 -0.47 24.85
N GLU A 494 -15.42 0.32 25.22
CA GLU A 494 -15.38 1.17 26.42
C GLU A 494 -15.13 0.33 27.68
N GLY A 495 -15.81 -0.83 27.80
CA GLY A 495 -15.61 -1.79 28.88
C GLY A 495 -14.18 -2.35 28.92
N TYR A 496 -13.62 -2.67 27.75
CA TYR A 496 -12.22 -3.11 27.60
C TYR A 496 -11.23 -2.04 28.05
N SER A 497 -11.41 -0.81 27.56
CA SER A 497 -10.58 0.35 27.91
C SER A 497 -10.62 0.62 29.42
N ALA A 498 -11.81 0.63 30.02
CA ALA A 498 -11.97 0.83 31.46
C ALA A 498 -11.33 -0.30 32.29
N ALA A 499 -11.48 -1.57 31.87
CA ALA A 499 -10.91 -2.71 32.57
C ALA A 499 -9.37 -2.72 32.56
N ASN A 500 -8.76 -2.15 31.52
CA ASN A 500 -7.31 -2.09 31.35
C ASN A 500 -6.70 -0.71 31.63
N GLN A 501 -7.52 0.29 31.99
CA GLN A 501 -7.08 1.67 32.28
C GLN A 501 -6.28 2.31 31.14
N LEU A 502 -6.76 2.12 29.90
CA LEU A 502 -6.04 2.58 28.70
C LEU A 502 -6.17 4.10 28.46
N ALA A 503 -7.24 4.71 28.97
CA ALA A 503 -7.59 6.09 28.67
C ALA A 503 -6.65 7.09 29.37
N ARG A 504 -5.85 7.81 28.59
CA ARG A 504 -5.20 9.07 28.97
C ARG A 504 -5.36 10.06 27.83
N PRO A 505 -6.19 11.10 27.97
CA PRO A 505 -6.51 12.00 26.87
C PRO A 505 -5.26 12.73 26.39
N LEU A 506 -5.21 13.04 25.09
CA LEU A 506 -4.08 13.74 24.46
C LEU A 506 -3.73 15.05 25.18
N ALA A 507 -4.76 15.76 25.67
CA ALA A 507 -4.59 17.00 26.43
C ALA A 507 -3.85 16.85 27.78
N ALA A 508 -3.68 15.63 28.29
CA ALA A 508 -2.90 15.34 29.48
C ALA A 508 -1.43 14.97 29.19
N LYS A 509 -1.01 14.98 27.92
CA LYS A 509 0.34 14.59 27.47
C LYS A 509 1.16 15.77 26.94
N MET A 510 0.49 16.84 26.53
CA MET A 510 1.11 18.03 25.95
C MET A 510 0.67 19.30 26.68
N ALA A 511 1.53 20.31 26.70
CA ALA A 511 1.14 21.65 27.13
C ALA A 511 0.04 22.22 26.20
N PRO A 512 -0.91 23.04 26.68
CA PRO A 512 -2.03 23.52 25.89
C PRO A 512 -1.63 24.23 24.59
N GLU A 513 -0.59 25.06 24.63
CA GLU A 513 -0.09 25.82 23.48
C GLU A 513 0.55 24.91 22.44
N LEU A 514 1.33 23.92 22.90
CA LEU A 514 1.92 22.91 22.01
C LEU A 514 0.82 22.05 21.37
N LEU A 515 -0.19 21.65 22.15
CA LEU A 515 -1.31 20.86 21.64
C LEU A 515 -2.12 21.61 20.56
N ASP A 516 -2.38 22.91 20.74
CA ASP A 516 -3.06 23.72 19.71
C ASP A 516 -2.23 23.77 18.43
N ALA A 517 -0.93 24.06 18.54
CA ALA A 517 -0.03 24.07 17.39
C ALA A 517 0.03 22.71 16.69
N PHE A 518 0.15 21.62 17.47
CA PHE A 518 0.24 20.25 16.99
C PHE A 518 -1.03 19.82 16.24
N ARG A 519 -2.22 20.05 16.81
CA ARG A 519 -3.52 19.76 16.16
C ARG A 519 -3.71 20.51 14.85
N ARG A 520 -3.17 21.71 14.74
CA ARG A 520 -3.32 22.58 13.57
C ARG A 520 -2.24 22.37 12.51
N SER A 521 -1.29 21.47 12.76
CA SER A 521 -0.15 21.23 11.90
C SER A 521 -0.40 20.10 10.92
N VAL A 522 -0.17 20.36 9.64
CA VAL A 522 0.05 19.28 8.65
C VAL A 522 1.44 18.72 8.91
N LEU A 523 1.59 17.39 8.91
CA LEU A 523 2.91 16.77 8.94
C LEU A 523 3.53 16.81 7.55
N VAL A 524 4.69 17.44 7.44
CA VAL A 524 5.45 17.55 6.21
C VAL A 524 6.70 16.69 6.34
N TYR A 525 6.70 15.53 5.67
CA TYR A 525 7.93 14.75 5.52
C TYR A 525 8.82 15.44 4.50
N TYR A 526 9.98 15.90 4.96
CA TYR A 526 10.82 16.82 4.21
C TYR A 526 12.11 16.16 3.74
N GLY A 527 12.29 16.11 2.42
CA GLY A 527 13.52 15.64 1.77
C GLY A 527 14.48 16.79 1.43
N GLY A 528 15.77 16.57 1.65
CA GLY A 528 16.83 17.53 1.34
C GLY A 528 17.96 17.50 2.37
N ASP A 529 18.99 18.31 2.11
CA ASP A 529 20.05 18.62 3.08
C ASP A 529 19.59 19.75 4.02
N ALA A 530 20.39 20.06 5.05
CA ALA A 530 20.05 21.08 6.04
C ALA A 530 19.91 22.48 5.40
N ALA A 531 20.81 22.82 4.47
CA ALA A 531 20.85 24.13 3.82
C ALA A 531 19.63 24.39 2.93
N SER A 532 19.24 23.42 2.11
CA SER A 532 18.04 23.48 1.27
C SER A 532 16.78 23.53 2.13
N THR A 533 16.72 22.76 3.22
CA THR A 533 15.58 22.79 4.14
C THR A 533 15.43 24.17 4.80
N ALA A 534 16.52 24.73 5.33
CA ALA A 534 16.51 26.05 5.94
C ALA A 534 16.11 27.16 4.95
N ALA A 535 16.49 27.05 3.67
CA ALA A 535 16.15 28.05 2.65
C ALA A 535 14.65 28.12 2.31
N TYR A 536 13.89 27.06 2.58
CA TYR A 536 12.49 26.93 2.19
C TYR A 536 11.52 26.79 3.37
N VAL A 537 12.01 26.69 4.61
CA VAL A 537 11.19 26.61 5.83
C VAL A 537 10.16 27.74 5.91
N ASP A 538 10.54 28.93 5.43
CA ASP A 538 9.72 30.13 5.41
C ASP A 538 8.46 30.04 4.52
N ARG A 539 8.42 29.03 3.65
CA ARG A 539 7.33 28.77 2.70
C ARG A 539 6.37 27.68 3.16
N LEU A 540 6.70 26.98 4.24
CA LEU A 540 5.80 26.02 4.85
C LEU A 540 4.62 26.73 5.53
N PRO A 541 3.44 26.11 5.58
CA PRO A 541 2.35 26.60 6.41
C PRO A 541 2.78 26.69 7.89
N SER A 542 2.18 27.63 8.62
CA SER A 542 2.41 27.77 10.06
C SER A 542 1.08 27.76 10.83
N PRO A 543 0.97 27.01 11.93
CA PRO A 543 1.93 25.98 12.35
C PRO A 543 1.94 24.78 11.38
N SER A 544 3.05 24.05 11.32
CA SER A 544 3.17 22.74 10.67
C SER A 544 4.19 21.88 11.42
N VAL A 545 4.22 20.57 11.15
CA VAL A 545 5.25 19.66 11.64
C VAL A 545 6.24 19.42 10.51
N LEU A 546 7.54 19.63 10.76
CA LEU A 546 8.60 19.22 9.84
C LEU A 546 9.22 17.94 10.38
N HIS A 547 9.03 16.85 9.64
CA HIS A 547 9.58 15.53 9.97
C HIS A 547 10.61 15.09 8.93
N THR A 548 11.76 14.55 9.36
CA THR A 548 12.78 14.07 8.42
C THR A 548 13.70 13.03 9.06
N ALA A 549 14.10 12.04 8.25
CA ALA A 549 15.13 11.06 8.58
C ALA A 549 16.46 11.31 7.84
N ALA A 550 16.55 12.39 7.04
CA ALA A 550 17.71 12.66 6.20
C ALA A 550 18.98 13.03 6.98
N TYR A 551 18.84 13.48 8.23
CA TYR A 551 19.96 13.90 9.07
C TYR A 551 20.74 12.74 9.69
N LEU A 552 20.14 11.55 9.75
CA LEU A 552 20.65 10.40 10.51
C LEU A 552 22.12 10.10 10.22
N LYS A 553 22.90 9.88 11.27
CA LYS A 553 24.30 9.48 11.15
C LYS A 553 24.45 8.21 10.29
N GLY A 554 25.39 8.23 9.36
CA GLY A 554 25.61 7.10 8.44
C GLY A 554 24.51 6.91 7.39
N GLY A 555 23.40 7.65 7.49
CA GLY A 555 22.22 7.53 6.64
C GLY A 555 21.06 6.78 7.32
N PHE A 556 19.96 6.65 6.58
CA PHE A 556 18.77 5.93 7.05
C PHE A 556 19.06 4.46 7.32
N ASP A 557 18.67 3.96 8.50
CA ASP A 557 18.88 2.58 8.96
C ASP A 557 20.36 2.16 8.96
N LYS A 558 21.22 3.05 9.44
CA LYS A 558 22.66 2.85 9.59
C LYS A 558 23.12 3.36 10.95
N GLU A 559 24.15 2.70 11.48
CA GLU A 559 24.83 3.09 12.73
C GLU A 559 23.95 3.26 13.97
N TYR A 560 22.68 2.82 13.96
CA TYR A 560 21.86 2.79 15.18
C TYR A 560 22.57 1.98 16.27
N PRO A 561 22.52 2.44 17.53
CA PRO A 561 21.63 3.49 18.07
C PRO A 561 22.18 4.93 17.97
N ASP A 562 23.29 5.17 17.28
CA ASP A 562 23.95 6.47 17.25
C ASP A 562 23.36 7.40 16.18
N HIS A 563 22.25 8.08 16.45
CA HIS A 563 21.57 8.97 15.50
C HIS A 563 22.34 10.26 15.15
N LEU A 564 23.31 10.65 16.00
CA LEU A 564 24.09 11.88 15.90
C LEU A 564 25.60 11.62 16.03
N PRO A 565 26.47 12.50 15.50
CA PRO A 565 26.17 13.75 14.78
C PRO A 565 25.52 13.50 13.40
N PRO A 566 24.91 14.53 12.77
CA PRO A 566 24.28 14.35 11.46
C PRO A 566 25.25 13.81 10.41
N ALA A 567 24.75 13.10 9.41
CA ALA A 567 25.57 12.66 8.28
C ALA A 567 26.22 13.87 7.57
N GLU A 568 27.50 13.75 7.23
CA GLU A 568 28.26 14.85 6.58
C GLU A 568 27.64 15.32 5.26
N SER A 569 26.98 14.42 4.53
CA SER A 569 26.26 14.75 3.29
C SER A 569 24.98 15.55 3.51
N TRP A 570 24.44 15.56 4.72
CA TRP A 570 23.24 16.33 5.07
C TRP A 570 23.58 17.67 5.71
N GLY A 571 24.56 17.72 6.61
CA GLY A 571 24.98 18.94 7.28
C GLY A 571 25.76 18.68 8.56
N THR A 572 25.95 19.74 9.35
CA THR A 572 26.63 19.69 10.65
C THR A 572 25.65 19.78 11.81
N SER A 573 26.12 19.50 13.03
CA SER A 573 25.34 19.77 14.24
C SER A 573 24.93 21.25 14.39
N GLN A 574 25.73 22.19 13.87
CA GLN A 574 25.35 23.60 13.87
C GLN A 574 24.19 23.85 12.89
N ASP A 575 24.22 23.24 11.71
CA ASP A 575 23.13 23.37 10.74
C ASP A 575 21.81 22.79 11.27
N LEU A 576 21.88 21.69 12.04
CA LEU A 576 20.71 21.15 12.74
C LEU A 576 20.17 22.15 13.78
N ALA A 577 21.04 22.74 14.61
CA ALA A 577 20.63 23.73 15.60
C ALA A 577 20.01 24.98 14.95
N ASP A 578 20.61 25.46 13.85
CA ASP A 578 20.12 26.63 13.11
C ASP A 578 18.77 26.34 12.44
N LEU A 579 18.57 25.12 11.91
CA LEU A 579 17.28 24.70 11.36
C LEU A 579 16.19 24.63 12.44
N ILE A 580 16.48 24.05 13.60
CA ILE A 580 15.51 23.98 14.71
C ILE A 580 15.12 25.40 15.15
N ALA A 581 16.10 26.31 15.29
CA ALA A 581 15.83 27.70 15.64
C ALA A 581 14.96 28.41 14.58
N ALA A 582 15.22 28.18 13.29
CA ALA A 582 14.40 28.74 12.21
C ALA A 582 12.95 28.21 12.23
N CYS A 583 12.77 26.91 12.54
CA CYS A 583 11.46 26.32 12.75
C CYS A 583 10.72 26.99 13.92
N ASP A 584 11.39 27.15 15.07
CA ASP A 584 10.82 27.78 16.27
C ASP A 584 10.37 29.22 16.00
N GLU A 585 11.20 30.02 15.31
CA GLU A 585 10.86 31.41 14.92
C GLU A 585 9.60 31.50 14.05
N ARG A 586 9.29 30.45 13.29
CA ARG A 586 8.12 30.36 12.41
C ARG A 586 6.94 29.61 13.03
N GLY A 587 7.09 29.05 14.23
CA GLY A 587 6.07 28.20 14.86
C GLY A 587 5.89 26.86 14.15
N ILE A 588 6.94 26.36 13.52
CA ILE A 588 7.01 25.02 12.91
C ILE A 588 7.59 24.06 13.95
N LEU A 589 6.95 22.91 14.12
CA LEU A 589 7.35 21.88 15.07
C LEU A 589 8.34 20.93 14.38
N PHE A 590 9.63 21.03 14.71
CA PHE A 590 10.62 20.08 14.21
C PHE A 590 10.51 18.75 14.98
N VAL A 591 10.24 17.65 14.28
CA VAL A 591 10.10 16.31 14.87
C VAL A 591 11.12 15.38 14.23
N PRO A 592 12.22 15.04 14.94
CA PRO A 592 13.30 14.23 14.38
C PRO A 592 12.91 12.75 14.33
N TYR A 593 13.22 12.07 13.23
CA TYR A 593 13.10 10.61 13.18
C TYR A 593 14.22 9.95 14.00
N THR A 594 13.87 9.07 14.94
CA THR A 594 14.79 8.17 15.64
C THR A 594 14.24 6.76 15.67
N ASN A 595 15.07 5.73 15.85
CA ASN A 595 14.64 4.35 16.06
C ASN A 595 15.43 3.72 17.24
N PRO A 596 14.78 3.48 18.40
CA PRO A 596 15.43 2.90 19.56
C PRO A 596 15.33 1.37 19.64
N THR A 597 14.78 0.68 18.63
CA THR A 597 14.32 -0.71 18.77
C THR A 597 15.21 -1.78 18.12
N TRP A 598 16.22 -1.39 17.35
CA TRP A 598 17.20 -2.31 16.77
C TRP A 598 18.53 -1.60 16.50
N TRP A 599 19.61 -2.38 16.41
CA TRP A 599 20.96 -1.87 16.15
C TRP A 599 21.45 -2.34 14.78
N CYS A 600 21.92 -1.39 13.97
CA CYS A 600 22.29 -1.65 12.58
C CYS A 600 23.70 -2.25 12.46
N ASP A 601 23.85 -3.12 11.46
CA ASP A 601 25.13 -3.64 11.00
C ASP A 601 25.48 -3.02 9.62
N GLU A 602 26.76 -3.09 9.26
CA GLU A 602 27.26 -2.64 7.94
C GLU A 602 26.96 -1.14 7.58
N PRO A 603 27.58 -0.16 8.29
CA PRO A 603 28.48 -0.33 9.44
C PRO A 603 27.77 -0.23 10.79
N ARG A 604 28.41 -0.80 11.82
CA ARG A 604 28.00 -0.65 13.22
C ARG A 604 28.36 0.74 13.74
N GLY A 605 27.45 1.34 14.51
CA GLY A 605 27.69 2.58 15.23
C GLY A 605 28.69 2.43 16.38
N PRO A 606 29.31 3.52 16.86
CA PRO A 606 30.24 3.48 17.99
C PRO A 606 29.69 2.81 19.27
N SER A 607 28.42 3.02 19.61
CA SER A 607 27.80 2.43 20.79
C SER A 607 27.67 0.92 20.65
N PHE A 608 27.26 0.44 19.46
CA PHE A 608 27.21 -1.00 19.17
C PHE A 608 28.62 -1.62 19.17
N LEU A 609 29.61 -0.96 18.57
CA LEU A 609 31.01 -1.44 18.62
C LEU A 609 31.56 -1.55 20.05
N ALA A 610 31.15 -0.64 20.95
CA ALA A 610 31.59 -0.65 22.34
C ALA A 610 30.94 -1.78 23.15
N ALA A 611 29.64 -2.02 22.95
CA ALA A 611 28.88 -3.02 23.70
C ALA A 611 29.02 -4.45 23.15
N GLY A 612 29.31 -4.60 21.85
CA GLY A 612 29.35 -5.91 21.20
C GLY A 612 27.96 -6.54 21.08
N GLU A 613 27.89 -7.87 21.15
CA GLU A 613 26.65 -8.65 20.95
C GLU A 613 25.92 -9.01 22.25
N GLU A 614 26.43 -8.58 23.41
CA GLU A 614 25.77 -8.79 24.71
C GLU A 614 24.34 -8.20 24.75
N PRO A 615 24.05 -7.02 24.17
CA PRO A 615 22.73 -6.41 24.24
C PRO A 615 21.72 -6.92 23.20
N LEU A 616 22.01 -8.01 22.47
CA LEU A 616 21.10 -8.55 21.46
C LEU A 616 20.07 -9.50 22.09
N ALA A 617 18.81 -9.41 21.66
CA ALA A 617 17.78 -10.35 22.07
C ALA A 617 18.07 -11.75 21.51
N ARG A 618 17.72 -12.78 22.27
CA ARG A 618 18.04 -14.18 21.92
C ARG A 618 16.80 -15.05 21.81
N ASN A 619 16.74 -15.87 20.78
CA ASN A 619 15.67 -16.85 20.58
C ASN A 619 15.72 -18.00 21.62
N LEU A 620 14.80 -18.96 21.53
CA LEU A 620 14.74 -20.09 22.46
C LEU A 620 15.96 -21.03 22.31
N GLU A 621 16.66 -20.98 21.18
CA GLU A 621 17.91 -21.67 20.91
C GLU A 621 19.16 -20.91 21.42
N GLY A 622 18.99 -19.68 21.92
CA GLY A 622 20.06 -18.81 22.44
C GLY A 622 20.80 -18.00 21.36
N GLU A 623 20.33 -18.02 20.12
CA GLU A 623 20.91 -17.29 18.99
C GLU A 623 20.31 -15.88 18.87
N PRO A 624 21.09 -14.86 18.46
CA PRO A 624 20.59 -13.51 18.26
C PRO A 624 19.67 -13.41 17.03
N TYR A 625 18.66 -12.53 17.11
CA TYR A 625 17.76 -12.26 15.99
C TYR A 625 18.38 -11.26 15.01
N GLY A 626 18.64 -11.73 13.79
CA GLY A 626 19.03 -10.87 12.66
C GLY A 626 17.81 -10.28 11.95
N GLU A 627 17.89 -9.00 11.57
CA GLU A 627 16.81 -8.25 10.92
C GLU A 627 17.28 -7.64 9.60
N ILE A 628 16.34 -7.47 8.67
CA ILE A 628 16.57 -6.85 7.37
C ILE A 628 15.41 -5.89 7.05
N TYR A 629 15.75 -4.63 6.81
CA TYR A 629 14.82 -3.58 6.36
C TYR A 629 15.34 -2.99 5.06
N GLY A 630 14.61 -3.21 3.96
CA GLY A 630 15.12 -2.91 2.62
C GLY A 630 16.40 -3.72 2.34
N THR A 631 17.51 -3.02 2.10
CA THR A 631 18.85 -3.63 1.95
C THR A 631 19.70 -3.55 3.21
N ASN A 632 19.19 -2.92 4.27
CA ASN A 632 19.91 -2.69 5.52
C ASN A 632 19.75 -3.87 6.46
N ARG A 633 20.82 -4.21 7.19
CA ARG A 633 20.90 -5.36 8.09
C ARG A 633 21.16 -4.87 9.51
N GLY A 634 20.76 -5.67 10.48
CA GLY A 634 20.98 -5.36 11.89
C GLY A 634 20.40 -6.42 12.78
N TRP A 635 20.16 -6.06 14.03
CA TRP A 635 19.86 -7.01 15.10
C TRP A 635 18.79 -6.49 16.04
N THR A 636 17.88 -7.37 16.43
CA THR A 636 16.94 -7.10 17.54
C THR A 636 17.74 -6.97 18.85
N ILE A 637 17.45 -5.92 19.61
CA ILE A 637 18.08 -5.66 20.92
C ILE A 637 17.26 -6.27 22.06
N THR A 638 17.88 -6.48 23.22
CA THR A 638 17.15 -6.66 24.47
C THR A 638 17.01 -5.31 25.17
N PHE A 639 15.77 -4.88 25.45
CA PHE A 639 15.50 -3.60 26.13
C PHE A 639 16.01 -3.56 27.58
N TRP A 640 16.32 -4.73 28.16
CA TRP A 640 16.69 -4.88 29.56
C TRP A 640 18.19 -4.67 29.80
N ASP A 641 19.01 -4.72 28.76
CA ASP A 641 20.45 -4.53 28.87
C ASP A 641 20.83 -3.07 29.17
N GLU A 642 21.82 -2.88 30.04
CA GLU A 642 22.26 -1.55 30.47
C GLU A 642 22.80 -0.70 29.31
N ALA A 643 23.46 -1.30 28.32
CA ALA A 643 24.00 -0.57 27.17
C ALA A 643 22.90 -0.05 26.26
N VAL A 644 21.82 -0.81 26.08
CA VAL A 644 20.63 -0.40 25.33
C VAL A 644 19.92 0.76 26.03
N ARG A 645 19.71 0.65 27.34
CA ARG A 645 19.08 1.72 28.13
C ARG A 645 19.92 3.00 28.13
N ALA A 646 21.23 2.89 28.26
CA ALA A 646 22.15 4.03 28.18
C ALA A 646 22.14 4.70 26.79
N ALA A 647 22.05 3.92 25.71
CA ALA A 647 21.96 4.46 24.35
C ALA A 647 20.64 5.20 24.11
N ASN A 648 19.52 4.68 24.63
CA ASN A 648 18.23 5.37 24.57
C ASN A 648 18.23 6.67 25.40
N GLU A 649 18.73 6.62 26.63
CA GLU A 649 18.87 7.81 27.49
C GLU A 649 19.74 8.88 26.82
N ARG A 650 20.80 8.47 26.11
CA ARG A 650 21.64 9.40 25.33
C ARG A 650 20.85 10.08 24.23
N THR A 651 20.07 9.33 23.45
CA THR A 651 19.23 9.88 22.37
C THR A 651 18.18 10.85 22.95
N ARG A 652 17.50 10.46 24.03
CA ARG A 652 16.56 11.32 24.75
C ARG A 652 17.23 12.62 25.21
N THR A 653 18.40 12.54 25.83
CA THR A 653 19.16 13.72 26.30
C THR A 653 19.53 14.63 25.12
N GLN A 654 19.97 14.06 23.99
CA GLN A 654 20.32 14.84 22.81
C GLN A 654 19.13 15.66 22.29
N PHE A 655 17.93 15.09 22.24
CA PHE A 655 16.75 15.78 21.70
C PHE A 655 15.90 16.53 22.73
N THR A 656 16.27 16.48 24.01
CA THR A 656 15.58 17.24 25.07
C THR A 656 16.44 18.33 25.69
N GLU A 657 17.78 18.20 25.64
CA GLU A 657 18.73 19.15 26.23
C GLU A 657 19.65 19.81 25.20
N GLU A 658 20.21 19.06 24.24
CA GLU A 658 21.19 19.60 23.27
C GLU A 658 20.53 20.24 22.04
N PHE A 659 19.54 19.56 21.47
CA PHE A 659 18.73 19.96 20.32
C PHE A 659 17.26 19.81 20.72
N PRO A 660 16.74 20.67 21.61
CA PRO A 660 15.41 20.49 22.18
C PRO A 660 14.34 20.50 21.08
N VAL A 661 13.51 19.44 21.04
CA VAL A 661 12.40 19.31 20.08
C VAL A 661 11.05 19.25 20.79
N PRO A 662 9.95 19.75 20.17
CA PRO A 662 8.61 19.72 20.76
C PRO A 662 8.02 18.32 20.95
N VAL A 663 8.40 17.37 20.07
CA VAL A 663 7.94 15.98 20.09
C VAL A 663 9.10 15.09 19.65
N LEU A 664 9.35 14.00 20.37
CA LEU A 664 10.37 13.01 20.02
C LEU A 664 9.70 11.83 19.29
N PHE A 665 10.08 11.58 18.03
CA PHE A 665 9.57 10.42 17.29
C PHE A 665 10.48 9.21 17.52
N GLN A 666 9.88 8.09 17.92
CA GLN A 666 10.53 6.81 18.18
C GLN A 666 9.90 5.74 17.28
N ASP A 667 10.61 5.40 16.21
CA ASP A 667 10.16 4.43 15.24
C ASP A 667 9.96 3.05 15.85
N GLN A 668 9.07 2.27 15.25
CA GLN A 668 8.70 0.91 15.63
C GLN A 668 8.13 0.69 17.04
N CYS A 669 8.13 1.65 17.97
CA CYS A 669 7.54 1.46 19.32
C CYS A 669 6.05 1.02 19.27
N GLY A 670 5.32 1.50 18.27
CA GLY A 670 3.94 1.15 17.96
C GLY A 670 3.76 0.04 16.92
N ALA A 671 4.82 -0.38 16.23
CA ALA A 671 4.78 -1.36 15.13
C ALA A 671 5.48 -2.69 15.46
N ARG A 672 6.35 -2.72 16.48
CA ARG A 672 7.19 -3.87 16.83
C ARG A 672 6.33 -5.04 17.28
N GLY A 673 6.50 -6.18 16.60
CA GLY A 673 6.02 -7.46 17.11
C GLY A 673 6.78 -7.89 18.37
N TRP A 674 6.23 -8.85 19.10
CA TRP A 674 6.94 -9.45 20.22
C TRP A 674 7.83 -10.62 19.76
N VAL A 675 8.88 -10.90 20.53
CA VAL A 675 9.74 -12.08 20.37
C VAL A 675 10.00 -12.72 21.74
N TYR A 676 10.44 -13.98 21.74
CA TYR A 676 11.07 -14.54 22.95
C TYR A 676 12.43 -13.88 23.15
N ASP A 677 12.82 -13.62 24.40
CA ASP A 677 14.13 -13.07 24.72
C ASP A 677 14.78 -13.83 25.87
N THR A 678 15.64 -14.80 25.53
CA THR A 678 16.42 -15.59 26.48
C THR A 678 17.73 -14.92 26.89
N ASN A 679 17.94 -13.65 26.51
CA ASN A 679 19.10 -12.89 26.98
C ASN A 679 19.14 -12.85 28.52
N PRO A 680 20.30 -13.07 29.17
CA PRO A 680 20.42 -13.02 30.63
C PRO A 680 19.97 -11.73 31.31
N ALA A 681 19.94 -10.60 30.58
CA ALA A 681 19.40 -9.33 31.08
C ALA A 681 17.86 -9.32 31.15
N SER A 682 17.18 -10.12 30.33
CA SER A 682 15.73 -10.19 30.30
C SER A 682 15.19 -10.93 31.53
N PRO A 683 14.17 -10.40 32.25
CA PRO A 683 13.67 -11.01 33.48
C PRO A 683 12.88 -12.30 33.25
N SER A 684 12.37 -12.51 32.02
CA SER A 684 11.82 -13.79 31.59
C SER A 684 11.87 -13.90 30.06
N PRO A 685 11.80 -15.11 29.48
CA PRO A 685 11.75 -15.28 28.03
C PRO A 685 10.61 -14.55 27.32
N THR A 686 9.57 -14.11 28.03
CA THR A 686 8.42 -13.39 27.45
C THR A 686 8.43 -11.88 27.72
N ALA A 687 9.44 -11.35 28.42
CA ALA A 687 9.46 -9.97 28.91
C ALA A 687 9.94 -8.92 27.88
N TYR A 688 10.21 -9.31 26.63
CA TYR A 688 10.70 -8.41 25.58
C TYR A 688 9.80 -7.17 25.42
N THR A 689 8.49 -7.39 25.25
CA THR A 689 7.52 -6.31 25.06
C THR A 689 7.33 -5.44 26.30
N GLU A 690 7.46 -6.00 27.51
CA GLU A 690 7.42 -5.20 28.74
C GLU A 690 8.60 -4.21 28.81
N GLY A 691 9.78 -4.61 28.31
CA GLY A 691 10.93 -3.73 28.20
C GLY A 691 10.69 -2.56 27.25
N LEU A 692 10.06 -2.83 26.10
CA LEU A 692 9.63 -1.77 25.16
C LEU A 692 8.64 -0.81 25.84
N ILE A 693 7.59 -1.32 26.49
CA ILE A 693 6.59 -0.48 27.18
C ILE A 693 7.26 0.36 28.27
N SER A 694 8.19 -0.22 29.04
CA SER A 694 8.91 0.49 30.12
C SER A 694 9.76 1.63 29.59
N MET A 695 10.45 1.43 28.45
CA MET A 695 11.21 2.48 27.78
C MET A 695 10.29 3.63 27.33
N VAL A 696 9.20 3.31 26.63
CA VAL A 696 8.23 4.32 26.15
C VAL A 696 7.59 5.09 27.32
N GLU A 697 7.22 4.40 28.40
CA GLU A 697 6.69 5.04 29.60
C GLU A 697 7.72 6.01 30.21
N GLU A 698 8.97 5.59 30.37
CA GLU A 698 10.05 6.42 30.90
C GLU A 698 10.29 7.67 30.03
N ASP A 699 10.35 7.49 28.71
CA ASP A 699 10.60 8.58 27.76
C ASP A 699 9.44 9.58 27.70
N SER A 700 8.20 9.09 27.81
CA SER A 700 6.98 9.93 27.79
C SER A 700 6.87 10.85 29.00
N ALA A 701 7.60 10.58 30.07
CA ALA A 701 7.68 11.45 31.23
C ALA A 701 8.55 12.70 30.97
N VAL A 702 9.40 12.67 29.94
CA VAL A 702 10.36 13.74 29.61
C VAL A 702 9.90 14.55 28.40
N ALA A 703 9.36 13.91 27.36
CA ALA A 703 8.87 14.57 26.15
C ALA A 703 7.57 13.93 25.64
N PRO A 704 6.70 14.68 24.94
CA PRO A 704 5.66 14.07 24.13
C PRO A 704 6.28 13.18 23.05
N LEU A 705 5.72 11.99 22.86
CA LEU A 705 6.24 11.00 21.93
C LEU A 705 5.36 10.84 20.68
N SER A 706 5.98 10.47 19.58
CA SER A 706 5.31 9.94 18.38
C SER A 706 5.94 8.60 18.02
N THR A 707 5.20 7.70 17.39
CA THR A 707 5.73 6.41 16.92
C THR A 707 5.15 6.00 15.57
N GLU A 708 5.87 5.14 14.84
CA GLU A 708 5.30 4.34 13.75
C GLU A 708 4.17 3.47 14.29
N SER A 709 3.07 3.44 13.55
CA SER A 709 1.85 2.68 13.84
C SER A 709 1.36 2.90 15.27
N GLY A 710 0.85 1.88 15.94
CA GLY A 710 0.33 2.00 17.28
C GLY A 710 -0.44 0.78 17.73
N TRP A 711 -0.53 0.63 19.05
CA TRP A 711 -1.31 -0.39 19.73
C TRP A 711 -1.67 0.07 21.14
N ASP A 712 -2.61 -0.63 21.77
CA ASP A 712 -3.32 -0.14 22.93
C ASP A 712 -2.47 0.07 24.20
N ARG A 713 -1.35 -0.63 24.36
CA ARG A 713 -0.49 -0.49 25.55
C ARG A 713 0.45 0.70 25.51
N VAL A 714 0.70 1.27 24.34
CA VAL A 714 1.47 2.51 24.21
C VAL A 714 0.56 3.74 24.11
N LEU A 715 -0.78 3.55 24.04
CA LEU A 715 -1.76 4.64 24.00
C LEU A 715 -1.64 5.63 25.15
N ALA A 716 -1.24 5.20 26.35
CA ALA A 716 -1.15 6.11 27.51
C ALA A 716 0.10 7.01 27.48
N PHE A 717 1.07 6.71 26.62
CA PHE A 717 2.41 7.30 26.64
C PHE A 717 2.68 8.10 25.36
N GLU A 718 2.27 7.56 24.22
CA GLU A 718 2.41 8.18 22.90
C GLU A 718 1.41 9.32 22.72
N SER A 719 1.81 10.37 22.00
CA SER A 719 0.93 11.48 21.60
C SER A 719 0.48 11.35 20.14
N GLN A 720 1.19 10.57 19.32
CA GLN A 720 0.84 10.34 17.92
C GLN A 720 1.21 8.94 17.44
N PHE A 721 0.33 8.38 16.61
CA PHE A 721 0.52 7.13 15.88
C PHE A 721 0.58 7.40 14.38
N CYS A 722 1.63 6.93 13.72
CA CYS A 722 1.88 7.10 12.28
C CYS A 722 1.70 5.77 11.53
N GLY A 723 0.47 5.39 11.16
CA GLY A 723 0.21 4.11 10.47
C GLY A 723 -1.27 3.66 10.48
N MET A 724 -1.49 2.35 10.60
CA MET A 724 -2.81 1.68 10.65
C MET A 724 -3.65 1.79 9.38
N THR A 725 -3.03 2.01 8.21
CA THR A 725 -3.78 2.30 6.98
C THR A 725 -3.24 1.62 5.71
N TRP A 726 -2.16 0.83 5.77
CA TRP A 726 -1.55 0.23 4.58
C TRP A 726 -2.50 -0.65 3.75
N ARG A 727 -3.44 -1.35 4.39
CA ARG A 727 -4.38 -2.27 3.71
C ARG A 727 -5.78 -1.69 3.51
N VAL A 728 -6.01 -0.45 3.97
CA VAL A 728 -7.33 0.21 3.93
C VAL A 728 -7.31 1.40 2.99
N VAL A 729 -6.31 2.27 3.11
CA VAL A 729 -6.23 3.51 2.35
C VAL A 729 -5.32 3.28 1.13
N PRO A 730 -5.79 3.55 -0.09
CA PRO A 730 -4.97 3.50 -1.29
C PRO A 730 -3.71 4.35 -1.14
N THR A 731 -2.58 3.89 -1.65
CA THR A 731 -1.32 4.62 -1.55
C THR A 731 -0.65 4.66 -2.91
N GLU A 732 -0.49 5.87 -3.46
CA GLU A 732 0.32 6.07 -4.65
C GLU A 732 1.76 5.67 -4.35
N LEU A 733 2.38 4.89 -5.25
CA LEU A 733 3.76 4.40 -5.08
C LEU A 733 3.96 3.54 -3.81
N SER A 734 2.93 2.79 -3.39
CA SER A 734 3.03 1.86 -2.27
C SER A 734 4.18 0.85 -2.45
N PRO A 735 4.87 0.45 -1.37
CA PRO A 735 5.79 -0.69 -1.43
C PRO A 735 5.12 -1.93 -2.05
N THR A 736 5.88 -2.72 -2.82
CA THR A 736 5.35 -3.88 -3.59
C THR A 736 4.70 -4.97 -2.74
N TRP A 737 4.97 -4.99 -1.43
CA TRP A 737 4.36 -5.91 -0.47
C TRP A 737 3.01 -5.44 0.07
N VAL A 738 2.66 -4.16 -0.06
CA VAL A 738 1.39 -3.60 0.41
C VAL A 738 0.26 -4.12 -0.46
N ARG A 739 -0.80 -4.63 0.18
CA ARG A 739 -1.97 -5.20 -0.51
C ARG A 739 -3.25 -4.89 0.27
N PRO A 740 -4.32 -4.41 -0.39
CA PRO A 740 -5.60 -4.15 0.27
C PRO A 740 -6.23 -5.44 0.82
N TYR A 741 -7.24 -5.36 1.69
CA TYR A 741 -7.90 -6.56 2.22
C TYR A 741 -8.67 -7.34 1.15
N SER A 742 -9.25 -6.64 0.18
CA SER A 742 -9.95 -7.20 -0.98
C SER A 742 -9.06 -8.10 -1.87
N ALA A 743 -7.74 -8.00 -1.71
CA ALA A 743 -6.81 -8.93 -2.32
C ALA A 743 -6.98 -10.33 -1.69
N ASP A 744 -7.00 -10.44 -0.37
CA ASP A 744 -7.01 -11.74 0.31
C ASP A 744 -8.42 -12.23 0.66
N TYR A 745 -9.41 -11.32 0.68
CA TYR A 745 -10.78 -11.62 1.09
C TYR A 745 -11.80 -11.06 0.07
N PRO A 746 -12.90 -11.75 -0.24
CA PRO A 746 -13.95 -11.18 -1.06
C PRO A 746 -14.54 -9.91 -0.42
N PRO A 747 -14.75 -8.80 -1.15
CA PRO A 747 -15.27 -7.53 -0.59
C PRO A 747 -16.61 -7.66 0.17
N SER A 748 -17.42 -8.67 -0.15
CA SER A 748 -18.69 -8.94 0.51
C SER A 748 -18.56 -9.62 1.89
N THR A 749 -17.36 -10.00 2.32
CA THR A 749 -17.14 -10.75 3.57
C THR A 749 -16.54 -9.89 4.69
N PHE A 750 -16.12 -8.66 4.41
CA PHE A 750 -15.53 -7.77 5.40
C PHE A 750 -15.84 -6.30 5.12
N ARG A 751 -15.68 -5.46 6.15
CA ARG A 751 -15.71 -4.00 6.09
C ARG A 751 -14.70 -3.43 7.10
N PRO A 752 -14.17 -2.21 6.89
CA PRO A 752 -13.40 -1.55 7.94
C PRO A 752 -14.30 -1.24 9.14
N PHE A 753 -13.74 -1.43 10.33
CA PHE A 753 -14.37 -1.04 11.59
C PHE A 753 -13.39 -0.20 12.41
N PRO A 754 -13.79 0.97 12.93
CA PRO A 754 -12.88 1.95 13.52
C PRO A 754 -12.52 1.58 14.98
N LEU A 755 -12.01 0.37 15.18
CA LEU A 755 -11.66 -0.16 16.50
C LEU A 755 -10.55 0.69 17.14
N ALA A 756 -9.53 1.04 16.36
CA ALA A 756 -8.42 1.86 16.82
C ALA A 756 -8.90 3.24 17.28
N GLN A 757 -9.76 3.89 16.48
CA GLN A 757 -10.33 5.19 16.82
C GLN A 757 -11.22 5.12 18.06
N ALA A 758 -12.04 4.08 18.18
CA ALA A 758 -12.92 3.89 19.34
C ALA A 758 -12.15 3.80 20.66
N LEU A 759 -10.94 3.23 20.64
CA LEU A 759 -10.09 3.09 21.82
C LEU A 759 -9.13 4.28 22.01
N GLY A 760 -8.62 4.85 20.91
CA GLY A 760 -7.43 5.70 20.93
C GLY A 760 -7.62 7.15 20.47
N HIS A 761 -8.71 7.50 19.77
CA HIS A 761 -8.80 8.81 19.10
C HIS A 761 -8.85 10.01 20.07
N GLU A 762 -9.30 9.79 21.31
CA GLU A 762 -9.21 10.80 22.38
C GLU A 762 -7.80 10.91 23.01
N SER A 763 -6.98 9.87 22.86
CA SER A 763 -5.68 9.72 23.52
C SER A 763 -4.52 10.13 22.62
N VAL A 764 -4.60 9.91 21.31
CA VAL A 764 -3.50 10.15 20.35
C VAL A 764 -4.00 10.86 19.09
N ALA A 765 -3.12 11.63 18.46
CA ALA A 765 -3.29 11.98 17.05
C ALA A 765 -2.97 10.76 16.19
N MET A 766 -3.80 10.50 15.17
CA MET A 766 -3.53 9.44 14.20
C MET A 766 -3.19 10.08 12.86
N ILE A 767 -2.13 9.60 12.21
CA ILE A 767 -1.69 10.02 10.89
C ILE A 767 -1.26 8.78 10.09
N HIS A 768 -1.19 8.90 8.77
CA HIS A 768 -0.66 7.83 7.94
C HIS A 768 0.83 7.57 8.19
N HIS A 769 1.35 6.45 7.70
CA HIS A 769 2.75 6.06 7.87
C HIS A 769 3.71 7.18 7.45
N ASP A 770 4.58 7.58 8.37
CA ASP A 770 5.41 8.78 8.32
C ASP A 770 6.49 8.76 7.21
N LEU A 771 6.89 7.58 6.74
CA LEU A 771 7.85 7.43 5.64
C LEU A 771 7.23 7.13 4.26
N GLY A 772 6.00 6.59 4.23
CA GLY A 772 5.55 5.77 3.10
C GLY A 772 4.12 6.01 2.62
N GLN A 773 3.27 6.67 3.41
CA GLN A 773 1.87 6.90 3.05
C GLN A 773 1.49 8.34 3.37
N PHE A 774 1.11 9.10 2.33
CA PHE A 774 0.87 10.55 2.40
C PHE A 774 -0.38 10.94 1.63
N VAL A 775 -0.93 12.11 1.96
CA VAL A 775 -2.14 12.66 1.33
C VAL A 775 -1.75 13.38 0.03
N THR A 776 -1.64 12.61 -1.07
CA THR A 776 -1.20 13.12 -2.38
C THR A 776 -2.35 13.40 -3.35
N ASN A 777 -3.54 12.85 -3.10
CA ASN A 777 -4.71 12.99 -3.96
C ASN A 777 -6.02 13.09 -3.17
N ASP A 778 -7.12 13.26 -3.90
CA ASP A 778 -8.47 13.47 -3.36
C ASP A 778 -9.03 12.21 -2.63
N GLU A 779 -8.74 11.01 -3.14
CA GLU A 779 -9.19 9.74 -2.54
C GLU A 779 -8.55 9.52 -1.17
N VAL A 780 -7.23 9.70 -1.09
CA VAL A 780 -6.51 9.61 0.19
C VAL A 780 -7.01 10.68 1.15
N LEU A 781 -7.20 11.92 0.71
CA LEU A 781 -7.73 13.01 1.55
C LEU A 781 -9.09 12.64 2.16
N THR A 782 -10.00 12.08 1.35
CA THR A 782 -11.32 11.64 1.79
C THR A 782 -11.24 10.53 2.84
N TRP A 783 -10.36 9.54 2.65
CA TRP A 783 -10.08 8.52 3.65
C TRP A 783 -9.51 9.12 4.94
N THR A 784 -8.51 10.00 4.85
CA THR A 784 -7.84 10.61 6.00
C THR A 784 -8.85 11.37 6.86
N VAL A 785 -9.65 12.25 6.24
CA VAL A 785 -10.65 13.06 6.96
C VAL A 785 -11.77 12.18 7.54
N GLY A 786 -12.27 11.19 6.78
CA GLY A 786 -13.29 10.26 7.26
C GLY A 786 -12.86 9.45 8.48
N LEU A 787 -11.60 9.00 8.51
CA LEU A 787 -11.02 8.24 9.63
C LEU A 787 -10.62 9.11 10.84
N GLY A 788 -10.80 10.43 10.76
CA GLY A 788 -10.44 11.38 11.83
C GLY A 788 -8.95 11.70 11.90
N TYR A 789 -8.17 11.32 10.88
CA TYR A 789 -6.71 11.45 10.90
C TYR A 789 -6.25 12.90 10.66
N GLY A 790 -5.06 13.22 11.16
CA GLY A 790 -4.28 14.37 10.72
C GLY A 790 -3.72 14.17 9.31
N LEU A 791 -3.49 15.26 8.60
CA LEU A 791 -3.01 15.26 7.22
C LEU A 791 -1.48 15.21 7.18
N SER A 792 -0.93 14.42 6.26
CA SER A 792 0.51 14.33 5.98
C SER A 792 0.79 14.59 4.50
N TYR A 793 1.96 15.16 4.19
CA TYR A 793 2.42 15.35 2.82
C TYR A 793 3.93 15.18 2.71
N ARG A 794 4.41 14.54 1.64
CA ARG A 794 5.83 14.35 1.36
C ARG A 794 6.29 15.29 0.26
N ILE A 795 7.32 16.08 0.55
CA ILE A 795 7.90 17.03 -0.40
C ILE A 795 9.41 17.15 -0.24
N GLY A 796 10.10 17.50 -1.32
CA GLY A 796 11.47 18.01 -1.29
C GLY A 796 11.48 19.55 -1.33
N ALA A 797 12.54 20.17 -0.82
CA ALA A 797 12.60 21.63 -0.63
C ALA A 797 12.22 22.47 -1.87
N GLY A 798 12.89 22.23 -2.99
CA GLY A 798 12.65 22.96 -4.24
C GLY A 798 11.27 22.71 -4.86
N SER A 799 10.52 21.68 -4.42
CA SER A 799 9.17 21.43 -4.96
C SER A 799 8.18 22.53 -4.63
N LEU A 800 8.42 23.30 -3.55
CA LEU A 800 7.55 24.40 -3.19
C LEU A 800 7.57 25.53 -4.22
N ASP A 801 8.61 25.66 -5.06
CA ASP A 801 8.64 26.64 -6.16
C ASP A 801 7.49 26.45 -7.16
N ARG A 802 6.91 25.24 -7.20
CA ARG A 802 5.75 24.93 -8.02
C ARG A 802 4.45 25.45 -7.38
N PRO A 803 3.70 26.34 -8.05
CA PRO A 803 2.47 26.91 -7.51
C PRO A 803 1.41 25.87 -7.13
N GLU A 804 1.26 24.80 -7.93
CA GLU A 804 0.29 23.73 -7.68
C GLU A 804 0.63 22.87 -6.45
N VAL A 805 1.92 22.59 -6.21
CA VAL A 805 2.37 21.87 -5.01
C VAL A 805 2.14 22.73 -3.76
N SER A 806 2.49 24.01 -3.84
CA SER A 806 2.21 24.97 -2.77
C SER A 806 0.70 25.12 -2.53
N ALA A 807 -0.11 25.12 -3.58
CA ALA A 807 -1.57 25.22 -3.46
C ALA A 807 -2.19 23.97 -2.82
N TRP A 808 -1.71 22.77 -3.18
CA TRP A 808 -2.14 21.53 -2.52
C TRP A 808 -1.77 21.53 -1.03
N LEU A 809 -0.53 21.86 -0.68
CA LEU A 809 -0.12 21.95 0.72
C LEU A 809 -0.92 23.01 1.49
N ALA A 810 -1.21 24.15 0.88
CA ALA A 810 -2.08 25.18 1.48
C ALA A 810 -3.54 24.71 1.62
N TRP A 811 -4.03 23.87 0.72
CA TRP A 811 -5.34 23.26 0.82
C TRP A 811 -5.41 22.24 1.96
N LEU A 812 -4.41 21.36 2.06
CA LEU A 812 -4.27 20.46 3.21
C LEU A 812 -4.19 21.26 4.52
N ASP A 813 -3.42 22.34 4.57
CA ASP A 813 -3.34 23.22 5.75
C ASP A 813 -4.71 23.81 6.15
N GLU A 814 -5.51 24.26 5.18
CA GLU A 814 -6.85 24.77 5.45
C GLU A 814 -7.76 23.67 6.02
N ILE A 815 -7.76 22.47 5.43
CA ILE A 815 -8.56 21.34 5.93
C ILE A 815 -8.05 20.85 7.30
N GLN A 816 -6.74 20.79 7.51
CA GLN A 816 -6.15 20.44 8.80
C GLN A 816 -6.65 21.38 9.89
N LYS A 817 -6.65 22.69 9.64
CA LYS A 817 -7.04 23.70 10.64
C LYS A 817 -8.55 23.78 10.85
N SER A 818 -9.34 23.63 9.80
CA SER A 818 -10.79 23.79 9.87
C SER A 818 -11.53 22.51 10.30
N VAL A 819 -11.06 21.34 9.84
CA VAL A 819 -11.75 20.05 10.01
C VAL A 819 -10.97 19.12 10.95
N CYS A 820 -9.69 18.83 10.69
CA CYS A 820 -8.95 17.82 11.46
C CYS A 820 -8.61 18.27 12.89
N ALA A 821 -8.20 19.53 13.08
CA ALA A 821 -7.80 20.07 14.38
C ALA A 821 -8.85 19.89 15.49
N PRO A 822 -10.16 20.16 15.27
CA PRO A 822 -11.19 19.88 16.28
C PRO A 822 -11.49 18.39 16.48
N MET A 823 -11.17 17.52 15.51
CA MET A 823 -11.35 16.07 15.64
C MET A 823 -10.22 15.40 16.45
N ILE A 824 -8.96 15.81 16.22
CA ILE A 824 -7.79 15.17 16.83
C ILE A 824 -7.85 15.25 18.37
N GLY A 825 -7.82 14.10 19.04
CA GLY A 825 -7.97 14.03 20.50
C GLY A 825 -9.42 14.17 21.00
N ALA A 826 -10.41 14.06 20.13
CA ALA A 826 -11.83 13.92 20.49
C ALA A 826 -12.26 12.44 20.40
N PRO A 827 -13.24 11.99 21.19
CA PRO A 827 -13.73 10.61 21.08
C PRO A 827 -14.52 10.39 19.79
N LEU A 828 -14.43 9.18 19.23
CA LEU A 828 -15.36 8.70 18.21
C LEU A 828 -16.71 8.36 18.88
N LEU A 829 -17.77 9.07 18.52
CA LEU A 829 -19.10 8.92 19.11
C LEU A 829 -20.05 8.05 18.27
N ALA A 830 -19.84 7.99 16.95
CA ALA A 830 -20.69 7.22 16.05
C ALA A 830 -19.94 6.80 14.79
N TRP A 831 -20.30 5.62 14.26
CA TRP A 831 -19.83 5.07 12.99
C TRP A 831 -20.96 4.33 12.28
N GLU A 832 -21.13 4.59 10.99
CA GLU A 832 -22.17 4.00 10.17
C GLU A 832 -21.65 3.73 8.75
N ILE A 833 -21.91 2.52 8.23
CA ILE A 833 -21.69 2.20 6.81
C ILE A 833 -22.99 2.49 6.05
N LEU A 834 -22.91 3.39 5.07
CA LEU A 834 -24.05 3.85 4.27
C LEU A 834 -24.19 3.08 2.94
N GLY A 835 -23.08 2.52 2.44
CA GLY A 835 -23.01 1.79 1.17
C GLY A 835 -21.58 1.36 0.84
N GLY A 836 -21.40 0.79 -0.37
CA GLY A 836 -20.12 0.21 -0.79
C GLY A 836 -19.80 -1.12 -0.10
N ASP A 837 -18.76 -1.80 -0.57
CA ASP A 837 -18.31 -3.10 -0.08
C ASP A 837 -16.79 -3.10 0.12
N GLY A 838 -16.28 -3.98 1.00
CA GLY A 838 -14.86 -4.18 1.24
C GLY A 838 -14.08 -2.89 1.52
N ASP A 839 -13.11 -2.60 0.66
CA ASP A 839 -12.19 -1.46 0.77
C ASP A 839 -12.69 -0.18 0.08
N THR A 840 -13.94 -0.13 -0.41
CA THR A 840 -14.54 1.11 -0.95
C THR A 840 -15.88 1.46 -0.30
N PRO A 841 -15.97 1.52 1.05
CA PRO A 841 -17.20 1.86 1.74
C PRO A 841 -17.53 3.34 1.65
N ILE A 842 -18.82 3.64 1.64
CA ILE A 842 -19.35 4.97 1.96
C ILE A 842 -19.71 4.93 3.43
N PHE A 843 -19.14 5.81 4.25
CA PHE A 843 -19.32 5.75 5.69
C PHE A 843 -19.48 7.14 6.32
N ARG A 844 -20.10 7.16 7.50
CA ARG A 844 -20.27 8.34 8.33
C ARG A 844 -19.64 8.11 9.69
N ALA A 845 -18.82 9.05 10.13
CA ALA A 845 -18.18 9.05 11.44
C ALA A 845 -18.45 10.37 12.17
N THR A 846 -18.54 10.34 13.51
CA THR A 846 -18.67 11.55 14.34
C THR A 846 -17.60 11.58 15.41
N TYR A 847 -16.74 12.59 15.37
CA TYR A 847 -15.65 12.82 16.32
C TYR A 847 -15.93 14.10 17.10
N GLY A 848 -16.24 13.98 18.40
CA GLY A 848 -16.74 15.11 19.18
C GLY A 848 -17.96 15.78 18.49
N ASP A 849 -17.80 17.04 18.09
CA ASP A 849 -18.86 17.83 17.45
C ASP A 849 -18.79 17.84 15.90
N ILE A 850 -17.84 17.12 15.29
CA ILE A 850 -17.67 17.06 13.83
C ILE A 850 -18.19 15.73 13.30
N THR A 851 -19.11 15.79 12.34
CA THR A 851 -19.58 14.63 11.58
C THR A 851 -19.01 14.68 10.17
N VAL A 852 -18.42 13.57 9.71
CA VAL A 852 -17.89 13.42 8.35
C VAL A 852 -18.65 12.29 7.66
N THR A 853 -19.19 12.56 6.47
CA THR A 853 -19.65 11.53 5.52
C THR A 853 -18.62 11.43 4.40
N ALA A 854 -17.96 10.29 4.27
CA ALA A 854 -16.91 10.03 3.29
C ALA A 854 -17.42 9.09 2.18
N ASN A 855 -17.27 9.50 0.93
CA ASN A 855 -17.52 8.68 -0.25
C ASN A 855 -16.18 8.24 -0.85
N THR A 856 -15.75 7.03 -0.49
CA THR A 856 -14.47 6.48 -0.98
C THR A 856 -14.59 5.84 -2.37
N THR A 857 -15.79 5.79 -2.94
CA THR A 857 -16.03 5.18 -4.25
C THR A 857 -15.68 6.12 -5.40
N GLY A 858 -15.41 5.55 -6.57
CA GLY A 858 -15.23 6.30 -7.82
C GLY A 858 -16.54 6.83 -8.43
N GLU A 859 -17.67 6.70 -7.74
CA GLU A 859 -18.98 7.13 -8.21
C GLU A 859 -19.58 8.20 -7.28
N PRO A 860 -20.44 9.12 -7.77
CA PRO A 860 -21.08 10.12 -6.92
C PRO A 860 -22.04 9.49 -5.90
N TYR A 861 -22.18 10.11 -4.73
CA TYR A 861 -23.11 9.65 -3.68
C TYR A 861 -24.19 10.70 -3.36
N GLU A 862 -25.44 10.31 -3.58
CA GLU A 862 -26.63 11.14 -3.29
C GLU A 862 -27.00 11.08 -1.80
N MET A 863 -26.79 12.16 -1.06
CA MET A 863 -27.15 12.24 0.38
C MET A 863 -28.63 12.54 0.63
N GLY A 864 -29.36 12.99 -0.40
CA GLY A 864 -30.71 13.56 -0.28
C GLY A 864 -30.70 15.10 -0.22
N ALA A 865 -31.88 15.72 -0.28
CA ALA A 865 -32.07 17.18 -0.33
C ALA A 865 -31.35 17.93 -1.48
N GLY A 866 -30.96 17.22 -2.54
CA GLY A 866 -30.29 17.79 -3.71
C GLY A 866 -28.78 17.98 -3.55
N LEU A 867 -28.18 17.39 -2.50
CA LEU A 867 -26.73 17.38 -2.29
C LEU A 867 -26.13 16.03 -2.71
N THR A 868 -25.11 16.10 -3.56
CA THR A 868 -24.37 14.94 -4.04
C THR A 868 -22.90 15.10 -3.65
N ILE A 869 -22.35 14.17 -2.88
CA ILE A 869 -20.90 14.11 -2.64
C ILE A 869 -20.23 13.60 -3.91
N ALA A 870 -19.14 14.25 -4.33
CA ALA A 870 -18.37 13.84 -5.49
C ALA A 870 -17.76 12.43 -5.32
N PRO A 871 -17.41 11.73 -6.43
CA PRO A 871 -16.48 10.60 -6.37
C PRO A 871 -15.25 10.96 -5.55
N HIS A 872 -14.82 10.06 -4.67
CA HIS A 872 -13.66 10.27 -3.79
C HIS A 872 -13.74 11.60 -2.99
N GLY A 873 -14.94 12.05 -2.65
CA GLY A 873 -15.20 13.26 -1.89
C GLY A 873 -15.71 12.99 -0.47
N PHE A 874 -15.74 14.03 0.36
CA PHE A 874 -16.36 13.98 1.69
C PHE A 874 -17.23 15.21 1.94
N LEU A 875 -18.05 15.16 2.99
CA LEU A 875 -18.73 16.30 3.59
C LEU A 875 -18.50 16.25 5.11
N ALA A 876 -17.86 17.28 5.65
CA ALA A 876 -17.61 17.47 7.07
C ALA A 876 -18.43 18.65 7.59
N GLU A 877 -19.17 18.44 8.68
CA GLU A 877 -20.13 19.39 9.24
C GLU A 877 -19.98 19.45 10.75
N GLY A 878 -20.04 20.67 11.31
CA GLY A 878 -20.02 20.88 12.76
C GLY A 878 -20.12 22.36 13.13
N PRO A 879 -20.02 22.69 14.42
CA PRO A 879 -20.05 24.09 14.89
C PRO A 879 -18.95 24.93 14.21
N GLY A 880 -19.37 25.87 13.36
CA GLY A 880 -18.45 26.81 12.70
C GLY A 880 -17.62 26.20 11.56
N VAL A 881 -17.94 24.99 11.10
CA VAL A 881 -17.29 24.35 9.95
C VAL A 881 -18.30 23.66 9.03
N LEU A 882 -18.10 23.85 7.71
CA LEU A 882 -18.74 23.07 6.65
C LEU A 882 -17.74 22.95 5.50
N ALA A 883 -17.21 21.76 5.25
CA ALA A 883 -16.17 21.55 4.24
C ALA A 883 -16.39 20.26 3.47
N GLY A 884 -15.94 20.20 2.22
CA GLY A 884 -16.08 18.98 1.43
C GLY A 884 -15.88 19.14 -0.07
N ALA A 885 -16.26 18.09 -0.79
CA ALA A 885 -16.31 18.03 -2.24
C ALA A 885 -17.71 17.61 -2.70
N VAL A 886 -18.43 18.55 -3.31
CA VAL A 886 -19.80 18.31 -3.79
C VAL A 886 -19.86 18.37 -5.30
N LEU A 887 -20.73 17.56 -5.88
CA LEU A 887 -21.01 17.54 -7.31
C LEU A 887 -22.25 18.39 -7.59
N GLN A 888 -22.10 19.45 -8.38
CA GLN A 888 -23.21 20.29 -8.80
C GLN A 888 -23.09 20.62 -10.29
N GLU A 889 -24.16 20.39 -11.05
CA GLU A 889 -24.20 20.55 -12.52
C GLU A 889 -23.05 19.81 -13.26
N GLY A 890 -22.64 18.65 -12.74
CA GLY A 890 -21.54 17.85 -13.31
C GLY A 890 -20.13 18.36 -13.01
N ARG A 891 -19.99 19.35 -12.11
CA ARG A 891 -18.69 19.90 -11.67
C ARG A 891 -18.46 19.66 -10.19
N VAL A 892 -17.23 19.31 -9.84
CA VAL A 892 -16.81 19.14 -8.45
C VAL A 892 -16.38 20.49 -7.86
N ALA A 893 -16.95 20.85 -6.72
CA ALA A 893 -16.58 22.03 -5.96
C ALA A 893 -15.94 21.60 -4.62
N TRP A 894 -14.64 21.85 -4.46
CA TRP A 894 -13.96 21.69 -3.17
C TRP A 894 -14.00 23.00 -2.38
N PHE A 895 -14.44 22.91 -1.12
CA PHE A 895 -14.66 24.09 -0.31
C PHE A 895 -14.48 23.84 1.20
N SER A 896 -14.20 24.90 1.93
CA SER A 896 -14.17 24.94 3.40
C SER A 896 -14.74 26.26 3.89
N TRP A 897 -15.85 26.20 4.61
CA TRP A 897 -16.36 27.26 5.45
C TRP A 897 -15.78 27.13 6.85
N SER A 898 -15.24 28.22 7.38
CA SER A 898 -14.76 28.30 8.76
C SER A 898 -15.17 29.62 9.43
N GLY A 899 -15.40 29.60 10.73
CA GLY A 899 -15.67 30.80 11.54
C GLY A 899 -17.01 30.75 12.26
N GLY A 900 -17.70 31.90 12.33
CA GLY A 900 -18.97 32.01 13.04
C GLY A 900 -19.93 33.02 12.40
N PRO A 901 -21.10 33.25 13.00
CA PRO A 901 -22.16 34.08 12.40
C PRO A 901 -21.76 35.52 12.09
N GLU A 902 -20.78 36.07 12.82
CA GLU A 902 -20.27 37.43 12.65
C GLU A 902 -19.11 37.56 11.64
N GLY A 903 -18.64 36.45 11.06
CA GLY A 903 -17.49 36.44 10.15
C GLY A 903 -17.12 35.03 9.66
N ALA A 904 -17.96 34.46 8.80
CA ALA A 904 -17.67 33.21 8.11
C ALA A 904 -16.73 33.46 6.93
N ARG A 905 -15.71 32.62 6.76
CA ARG A 905 -14.75 32.65 5.65
C ARG A 905 -14.98 31.43 4.77
N LEU A 906 -15.03 31.64 3.46
CA LEU A 906 -15.06 30.56 2.47
C LEU A 906 -13.71 30.45 1.79
N THR A 907 -13.15 29.25 1.81
CA THR A 907 -11.99 28.88 1.01
C THR A 907 -12.43 27.86 -0.04
N THR A 908 -12.07 28.06 -1.30
CA THR A 908 -12.34 27.10 -2.40
C THR A 908 -11.04 26.58 -3.01
N TYR A 909 -11.04 25.33 -3.42
CA TYR A 909 -9.95 24.69 -4.17
C TYR A 909 -10.51 24.14 -5.49
N GLY A 910 -9.85 24.43 -6.61
CA GLY A 910 -10.48 24.25 -7.94
C GLY A 910 -9.67 24.92 -9.03
N GLN A 911 -10.21 25.10 -10.22
CA GLN A 911 -9.51 25.73 -11.37
C GLN A 911 -9.77 27.24 -11.46
N GLU A 912 -8.92 27.98 -12.16
CA GLU A 912 -9.11 29.42 -12.37
C GLU A 912 -10.37 29.73 -13.20
N ARG A 913 -10.96 30.92 -12.99
CA ARG A 913 -12.12 31.43 -13.76
C ARG A 913 -13.26 30.42 -13.91
N SER A 914 -13.48 29.65 -12.86
CA SER A 914 -14.45 28.58 -12.80
C SER A 914 -15.60 29.01 -11.90
N ALA A 915 -16.81 28.83 -12.41
CA ALA A 915 -18.00 28.95 -11.60
C ALA A 915 -18.04 27.79 -10.61
N VAL A 916 -18.09 28.11 -9.31
CA VAL A 916 -18.14 27.17 -8.19
C VAL A 916 -19.42 27.46 -7.43
N SER A 917 -20.23 26.41 -7.24
CA SER A 917 -21.43 26.46 -6.41
C SER A 917 -21.21 25.56 -5.19
N VAL A 918 -21.38 26.13 -4.00
CA VAL A 918 -21.12 25.45 -2.71
C VAL A 918 -22.35 25.55 -1.81
N PRO A 919 -22.58 24.58 -0.91
CA PRO A 919 -23.64 24.71 0.09
C PRO A 919 -23.35 25.87 1.06
N LEU A 920 -24.39 26.60 1.45
CA LEU A 920 -24.33 27.65 2.47
C LEU A 920 -24.68 27.05 3.84
N PRO A 921 -23.79 27.11 4.85
CA PRO A 921 -24.14 26.62 6.18
C PRO A 921 -25.16 27.54 6.87
N ASP A 922 -26.11 26.95 7.61
CA ASP A 922 -27.17 27.67 8.31
C ASP A 922 -26.65 28.70 9.33
N TRP A 923 -25.43 28.51 9.85
CA TRP A 923 -24.79 29.41 10.79
C TRP A 923 -24.02 30.56 10.12
N ALA A 924 -23.75 30.48 8.81
CA ALA A 924 -23.20 31.61 8.07
C ALA A 924 -24.32 32.63 7.81
N GLY A 925 -24.06 33.90 8.10
CA GLY A 925 -24.99 34.98 7.78
C GLY A 925 -25.33 35.03 6.27
N HIS A 926 -26.31 35.85 5.91
CA HIS A 926 -26.68 36.01 4.50
C HIS A 926 -25.50 36.54 3.66
N PRO A 927 -25.09 35.84 2.58
CA PRO A 927 -24.06 36.34 1.67
C PRO A 927 -24.51 37.66 1.01
N PRO A 928 -23.59 38.46 0.46
CA PRO A 928 -23.92 39.71 -0.22
C PRO A 928 -24.98 39.48 -1.32
N VAL A 929 -25.96 40.37 -1.42
CA VAL A 929 -27.09 40.27 -2.36
C VAL A 929 -26.57 40.15 -3.81
N GLY A 930 -26.96 39.08 -4.51
CA GLY A 930 -26.62 38.84 -5.92
C GLY A 930 -25.74 37.61 -6.19
N LEU A 931 -25.28 36.91 -5.15
CA LEU A 931 -24.39 35.75 -5.25
C LEU A 931 -25.08 34.39 -5.05
N VAL A 932 -26.38 34.32 -4.73
CA VAL A 932 -27.06 33.07 -4.38
C VAL A 932 -28.06 32.66 -5.45
N ARG A 933 -27.91 31.44 -5.97
CA ARG A 933 -28.87 30.78 -6.87
C ARG A 933 -29.26 29.44 -6.26
N ASP A 934 -30.57 29.20 -6.15
CA ASP A 934 -31.14 27.97 -5.57
C ASP A 934 -30.63 27.60 -4.16
N GLY A 935 -30.20 28.60 -3.37
CA GLY A 935 -29.71 28.40 -2.00
C GLY A 935 -28.19 28.26 -1.87
N CYS A 936 -27.45 28.17 -2.98
CA CYS A 936 -25.99 28.07 -3.00
C CYS A 936 -25.34 29.37 -3.50
N PRO A 937 -24.24 29.85 -2.88
CA PRO A 937 -23.40 30.89 -3.45
C PRO A 937 -22.74 30.40 -4.74
N GLU A 938 -22.94 31.12 -5.85
CA GLU A 938 -22.28 30.91 -7.13
C GLU A 938 -21.15 31.95 -7.25
N LEU A 939 -19.90 31.48 -7.19
CA LEU A 939 -18.70 32.30 -7.19
C LEU A 939 -17.86 31.99 -8.42
N GLU A 940 -17.15 32.99 -8.95
CA GLU A 940 -16.15 32.77 -9.99
C GLU A 940 -14.76 32.90 -9.37
N THR A 941 -13.92 31.86 -9.53
CA THR A 941 -12.54 31.91 -9.07
C THR A 941 -11.72 32.92 -9.89
N GLY A 942 -10.75 33.58 -9.24
CA GLY A 942 -9.88 34.55 -9.91
C GLY A 942 -8.86 33.91 -10.88
N PRO A 943 -8.04 34.72 -11.57
CA PRO A 943 -6.90 34.20 -12.32
C PRO A 943 -5.88 33.51 -11.41
N SER A 944 -5.10 32.58 -11.97
CA SER A 944 -4.07 31.79 -11.25
C SER A 944 -3.07 32.70 -10.50
N PRO A 945 -2.91 32.54 -9.18
CA PRO A 945 -1.94 33.31 -8.41
C PRO A 945 -0.50 32.95 -8.81
N GLY A 946 0.32 33.95 -9.14
CA GLY A 946 1.77 33.77 -9.37
C GLY A 946 2.15 33.12 -10.72
N VAL A 947 1.19 32.76 -11.56
CA VAL A 947 1.44 32.25 -12.92
C VAL A 947 1.22 33.38 -13.92
N SER A 948 2.27 33.78 -14.64
CA SER A 948 2.17 34.79 -15.71
C SER A 948 2.06 34.10 -17.07
N THR A 949 0.86 34.02 -17.64
CA THR A 949 0.65 33.49 -18.99
C THR A 949 1.04 34.50 -20.07
N ILE A 950 1.91 34.12 -21.01
CA ILE A 950 2.23 34.92 -22.20
C ILE A 950 1.12 34.72 -23.23
N ALA A 951 0.32 35.76 -23.48
CA ALA A 951 -0.76 35.70 -24.46
C ALA A 951 -0.22 35.72 -25.90
N MET A 952 -0.87 34.98 -26.80
CA MET A 952 -0.63 35.09 -28.24
C MET A 952 -0.95 36.51 -28.72
N PRO A 953 -0.08 37.14 -29.52
CA PRO A 953 -0.34 38.44 -30.14
C PRO A 953 -1.68 38.46 -30.91
N GLU A 954 -2.44 39.55 -30.78
CA GLU A 954 -3.79 39.65 -31.37
C GLU A 954 -3.80 39.53 -32.90
N ASP A 955 -2.73 39.97 -33.56
CA ASP A 955 -2.55 39.92 -35.01
C ASP A 955 -2.23 38.52 -35.56
N LEU A 956 -1.85 37.58 -34.69
CA LEU A 956 -1.62 36.17 -35.04
C LEU A 956 -2.83 35.29 -34.69
N ARG A 957 -3.67 35.72 -33.73
CA ARG A 957 -4.78 34.92 -33.20
C ARG A 957 -5.78 34.53 -34.30
N GLY A 958 -6.10 33.24 -34.38
CA GLY A 958 -7.05 32.71 -35.36
C GLY A 958 -6.48 32.55 -36.78
N LEU A 959 -5.18 32.80 -36.99
CA LEU A 959 -4.45 32.52 -38.23
C LEU A 959 -3.56 31.28 -38.06
N ALA A 960 -3.41 30.51 -39.14
CA ALA A 960 -2.40 29.46 -39.20
C ALA A 960 -0.97 30.07 -39.27
N PRO A 961 0.06 29.42 -38.69
CA PRO A 961 1.44 29.89 -38.80
C PRO A 961 1.92 30.15 -40.23
N GLY A 962 1.53 29.31 -41.19
CA GLY A 962 1.84 29.52 -42.60
C GLY A 962 1.19 30.77 -43.22
N GLU A 963 0.18 31.33 -42.57
CA GLU A 963 -0.55 32.53 -42.98
C GLU A 963 -0.14 33.79 -42.20
N TRP A 964 0.72 33.65 -41.17
CA TRP A 964 1.21 34.79 -40.39
C TRP A 964 1.92 35.83 -41.27
N PRO A 965 1.97 37.11 -40.82
CA PRO A 965 2.70 38.17 -41.51
C PRO A 965 4.12 37.74 -41.86
N GLU A 966 4.62 38.16 -43.03
CA GLU A 966 5.93 37.73 -43.55
C GLU A 966 7.09 37.99 -42.56
N ALA A 967 7.00 39.04 -41.74
CA ALA A 967 8.00 39.39 -40.74
C ALA A 967 8.01 38.48 -39.50
N THR A 968 6.95 37.71 -39.26
CA THR A 968 6.78 36.84 -38.09
C THR A 968 6.45 35.40 -38.47
N ARG A 969 6.55 35.07 -39.76
CA ARG A 969 6.24 33.73 -40.29
C ARG A 969 7.49 32.85 -40.19
N PRO A 970 7.47 31.80 -39.36
CA PRO A 970 8.63 30.94 -39.21
C PRO A 970 8.85 30.09 -40.46
N GLN A 971 10.12 29.86 -40.82
CA GLN A 971 10.52 29.15 -42.05
C GLN A 971 11.42 27.93 -41.78
N HIS A 972 11.88 27.74 -40.56
CA HIS A 972 12.89 26.75 -40.21
C HIS A 972 12.35 25.64 -39.29
N LEU A 973 12.81 24.42 -39.52
CA LEU A 973 12.67 23.25 -38.66
C LEU A 973 14.05 22.86 -38.15
N GLY A 974 14.27 22.92 -36.86
CA GLY A 974 15.52 22.53 -36.22
C GLY A 974 15.52 21.05 -35.87
N VAL A 975 16.63 20.36 -36.15
CA VAL A 975 16.93 19.05 -35.55
C VAL A 975 18.20 19.18 -34.72
N VAL A 976 18.09 18.91 -33.42
CA VAL A 976 19.24 18.99 -32.52
C VAL A 976 20.30 17.98 -32.98
N THR A 977 21.53 18.46 -33.14
CA THR A 977 22.69 17.66 -33.54
C THR A 977 23.81 17.90 -32.53
N LEU A 978 24.03 16.90 -31.67
CA LEU A 978 25.05 16.95 -30.61
C LEU A 978 26.42 16.48 -31.11
N PRO A 979 27.51 16.85 -30.40
CA PRO A 979 28.87 16.42 -30.75
C PRO A 979 29.03 14.89 -30.81
N PRO A 980 30.00 14.39 -31.59
CA PRO A 980 30.33 12.97 -31.64
C PRO A 980 30.62 12.40 -30.23
N GLY A 981 30.01 11.26 -29.91
CA GLY A 981 30.17 10.58 -28.60
C GLY A 981 28.99 10.73 -27.65
N VAL A 982 28.02 11.59 -27.96
CA VAL A 982 26.74 11.67 -27.22
C VAL A 982 25.70 10.79 -27.92
N ASN A 983 25.24 9.75 -27.22
CA ASN A 983 24.27 8.78 -27.75
C ASN A 983 22.85 9.10 -27.26
N PRO A 984 21.81 8.89 -28.10
CA PRO A 984 20.43 8.95 -27.65
C PRO A 984 20.16 7.98 -26.50
N THR A 985 19.27 8.36 -25.59
CA THR A 985 18.91 7.57 -24.41
C THR A 985 17.42 7.23 -24.46
N TRP A 986 17.09 5.93 -24.40
CA TRP A 986 15.72 5.40 -24.56
C TRP A 986 15.00 5.83 -25.85
N THR A 987 15.75 6.03 -26.92
CA THR A 987 15.25 6.13 -28.28
C THR A 987 16.27 5.53 -29.24
N GLN A 988 15.78 4.87 -30.28
CA GLN A 988 16.62 4.29 -31.33
C GLN A 988 16.65 5.17 -32.60
N ILE A 989 15.83 6.22 -32.65
CA ILE A 989 15.66 7.08 -33.83
C ILE A 989 16.68 8.21 -33.75
N GLY A 990 17.71 8.15 -34.59
CA GLY A 990 18.80 9.12 -34.53
C GLY A 990 18.48 10.48 -35.18
N PRO A 991 19.34 11.51 -34.96
CA PRO A 991 19.21 12.82 -35.61
C PRO A 991 19.16 12.74 -37.14
N ALA A 992 19.88 11.79 -37.74
CA ALA A 992 19.92 11.60 -39.19
C ALA A 992 18.56 11.13 -39.74
N GLU A 993 17.90 10.21 -39.05
CA GLU A 993 16.58 9.70 -39.42
C GLU A 993 15.51 10.77 -39.26
N TRP A 994 15.52 11.51 -38.15
CA TRP A 994 14.64 12.69 -37.97
C TRP A 994 14.86 13.75 -39.06
N THR A 995 16.11 14.06 -39.38
CA THR A 995 16.45 15.01 -40.44
C THR A 995 15.94 14.54 -41.80
N GLN A 996 16.11 13.25 -42.10
CA GLN A 996 15.65 12.67 -43.36
C GLN A 996 14.12 12.69 -43.45
N ALA A 997 13.43 12.19 -42.42
CA ALA A 997 11.97 12.13 -42.37
C ALA A 997 11.33 13.51 -42.55
N LEU A 998 11.84 14.54 -41.86
CA LEU A 998 11.33 15.90 -42.02
C LEU A 998 11.58 16.45 -43.43
N ARG A 999 12.77 16.23 -44.02
CA ARG A 999 13.12 16.72 -45.37
C ARG A 999 12.30 16.08 -46.48
N GLU A 1000 11.95 14.81 -46.33
CA GLU A 1000 11.17 14.05 -47.30
C GLU A 1000 9.65 14.26 -47.11
N SER A 1001 9.24 14.91 -46.01
CA SER A 1001 7.83 15.13 -45.69
C SER A 1001 7.21 16.35 -46.40
N ARG A 1002 5.86 16.40 -46.36
CA ARG A 1002 5.06 17.53 -46.83
C ARG A 1002 5.40 18.88 -46.19
N LEU A 1003 6.04 18.88 -45.00
CA LEU A 1003 6.53 20.12 -44.36
C LEU A 1003 7.53 20.87 -45.25
N VAL A 1004 8.37 20.14 -45.98
CA VAL A 1004 9.35 20.74 -46.90
C VAL A 1004 8.81 20.74 -48.33
N THR A 1005 8.25 19.64 -48.81
CA THR A 1005 7.86 19.52 -50.23
C THR A 1005 6.69 20.41 -50.61
N ASP A 1006 5.73 20.56 -49.69
CA ASP A 1006 4.45 21.23 -49.98
C ASP A 1006 4.35 22.57 -49.23
N LEU A 1007 4.86 22.62 -47.99
CA LEU A 1007 4.74 23.79 -47.11
C LEU A 1007 5.97 24.72 -47.10
N GLY A 1008 7.07 24.31 -47.72
CA GLY A 1008 8.24 25.16 -47.98
C GLY A 1008 9.13 25.45 -46.77
N LEU A 1009 9.00 24.71 -45.66
CA LEU A 1009 9.91 24.82 -44.51
C LEU A 1009 11.30 24.27 -44.83
N ARG A 1010 12.33 24.71 -44.09
CA ARG A 1010 13.72 24.27 -44.25
C ARG A 1010 14.20 23.52 -43.02
N VAL A 1011 14.77 22.33 -43.22
CA VAL A 1011 15.34 21.53 -42.12
C VAL A 1011 16.82 21.84 -41.94
N GLU A 1012 17.16 22.37 -40.76
CA GLU A 1012 18.51 22.81 -40.38
C GLU A 1012 18.96 22.18 -39.06
N ALA A 1013 20.28 22.05 -38.88
CA ALA A 1013 20.84 21.48 -37.66
C ALA A 1013 20.96 22.56 -36.57
N VAL A 1014 20.48 22.24 -35.37
CA VAL A 1014 20.67 23.06 -34.16
C VAL A 1014 21.76 22.39 -33.32
N THR A 1015 22.91 23.04 -33.18
CA THR A 1015 24.06 22.55 -32.40
C THR A 1015 24.15 23.29 -31.07
N LEU A 1016 24.97 22.81 -30.13
CA LEU A 1016 25.17 23.51 -28.86
C LEU A 1016 25.64 24.97 -29.05
N GLU A 1017 26.41 25.26 -30.10
CA GLU A 1017 26.94 26.60 -30.39
C GLU A 1017 25.87 27.60 -30.84
N ASN A 1018 24.86 27.15 -31.60
CA ASN A 1018 23.79 28.03 -32.11
C ASN A 1018 22.45 27.88 -31.36
N LEU A 1019 22.33 26.93 -30.43
CA LEU A 1019 21.11 26.64 -29.68
C LEU A 1019 20.51 27.89 -29.04
N ARG A 1020 21.33 28.71 -28.36
CA ARG A 1020 20.85 29.92 -27.69
C ARG A 1020 20.18 30.87 -28.69
N ALA A 1021 20.81 31.09 -29.84
CA ALA A 1021 20.26 31.97 -30.88
C ALA A 1021 18.96 31.40 -31.48
N ALA A 1022 18.87 30.08 -31.65
CA ALA A 1022 17.64 29.44 -32.12
C ALA A 1022 16.48 29.56 -31.11
N LEU A 1023 16.76 29.37 -29.81
CA LEU A 1023 15.77 29.51 -28.74
C LEU A 1023 15.32 30.95 -28.53
N ASP A 1024 16.19 31.94 -28.77
CA ASP A 1024 15.86 33.36 -28.66
C ASP A 1024 15.08 33.91 -29.89
N ALA A 1025 14.84 33.09 -30.94
CA ALA A 1025 14.19 33.48 -32.20
C ALA A 1025 12.99 32.58 -32.60
N PRO A 1026 11.92 32.51 -31.78
CA PRO A 1026 10.73 31.70 -32.06
C PRO A 1026 9.97 32.11 -33.34
N GLU A 1027 10.16 33.33 -33.83
CA GLU A 1027 9.60 33.81 -35.10
C GLU A 1027 10.34 33.27 -36.34
N GLU A 1028 11.56 32.75 -36.19
CA GLU A 1028 12.34 32.13 -37.27
C GLU A 1028 12.15 30.61 -37.29
N TRP A 1029 12.15 29.98 -36.12
CA TRP A 1029 12.09 28.53 -35.92
C TRP A 1029 10.66 28.07 -35.59
N PHE A 1030 10.03 27.38 -36.52
CA PHE A 1030 8.67 26.86 -36.32
C PHE A 1030 8.67 25.74 -35.28
N ALA A 1031 9.59 24.79 -35.42
CA ALA A 1031 9.77 23.70 -34.47
C ALA A 1031 11.23 23.28 -34.34
N ILE A 1032 11.63 22.84 -33.15
CA ILE A 1032 12.93 22.22 -32.87
C ILE A 1032 12.67 20.83 -32.28
N VAL A 1033 13.22 19.80 -32.94
CA VAL A 1033 13.11 18.41 -32.53
C VAL A 1033 14.39 17.99 -31.80
N ASN A 1034 14.23 17.43 -30.59
CA ASN A 1034 15.29 16.81 -29.82
C ASN A 1034 15.25 15.28 -29.99
N PRO A 1035 16.12 14.68 -30.83
CA PRO A 1035 16.09 13.25 -31.14
C PRO A 1035 16.76 12.37 -30.08
N TYR A 1036 17.16 12.91 -28.92
CA TYR A 1036 18.02 12.20 -27.96
C TYR A 1036 17.29 11.58 -26.76
N GLY A 1037 15.96 11.64 -26.72
CA GLY A 1037 15.14 11.00 -25.68
C GLY A 1037 15.29 11.68 -24.32
N GLU A 1038 15.88 11.01 -23.32
CA GLU A 1038 16.00 11.57 -21.96
C GLU A 1038 16.98 12.73 -21.82
N ILE A 1039 17.91 12.88 -22.77
CA ILE A 1039 18.91 13.94 -22.71
C ILE A 1039 18.54 15.10 -23.63
N PHE A 1040 18.88 16.32 -23.21
CA PHE A 1040 18.55 17.55 -23.95
C PHE A 1040 19.78 18.47 -24.06
N PRO A 1041 19.85 19.32 -25.10
CA PRO A 1041 21.00 20.18 -25.33
C PRO A 1041 20.99 21.37 -24.35
N VAL A 1042 22.15 21.67 -23.76
CA VAL A 1042 22.33 22.84 -22.87
C VAL A 1042 23.34 23.80 -23.52
N PRO A 1043 23.06 25.11 -23.60
CA PRO A 1043 24.02 26.08 -24.15
C PRO A 1043 25.37 26.03 -23.40
N PRO A 1044 26.51 26.15 -24.10
CA PRO A 1044 27.83 26.10 -23.46
C PRO A 1044 27.97 27.10 -22.31
N GLY A 1045 28.29 26.60 -21.12
CA GLY A 1045 28.49 27.41 -19.91
C GLY A 1045 27.22 27.72 -19.11
N ALA A 1046 26.05 27.25 -19.55
CA ALA A 1046 24.82 27.31 -18.77
C ALA A 1046 24.63 26.04 -17.91
N SER A 1047 23.88 26.17 -16.82
CA SER A 1047 23.38 25.02 -16.05
C SER A 1047 22.22 24.33 -16.79
N SER A 1048 21.88 23.11 -16.39
CA SER A 1048 20.71 22.41 -16.98
C SER A 1048 19.41 23.13 -16.68
N ALA A 1049 19.30 23.74 -15.50
CA ALA A 1049 18.14 24.56 -15.13
C ALA A 1049 18.03 25.81 -16.03
N GLU A 1050 19.14 26.49 -16.33
CA GLU A 1050 19.17 27.63 -17.25
C GLU A 1050 18.83 27.20 -18.68
N GLY A 1051 19.37 26.06 -19.15
CA GLY A 1051 19.04 25.49 -20.45
C GLY A 1051 17.55 25.18 -20.60
N LEU A 1052 16.96 24.54 -19.59
CA LEU A 1052 15.53 24.24 -19.56
C LEU A 1052 14.67 25.50 -19.53
N ALA A 1053 15.09 26.54 -18.79
CA ALA A 1053 14.39 27.82 -18.77
C ALA A 1053 14.36 28.51 -20.13
N LEU A 1054 15.42 28.37 -20.94
CA LEU A 1054 15.47 28.90 -22.31
C LEU A 1054 14.53 28.15 -23.25
N ILE A 1055 14.47 26.82 -23.14
CA ILE A 1055 13.50 26.01 -23.88
C ILE A 1055 12.07 26.42 -23.50
N LYS A 1056 11.78 26.56 -22.20
CA LYS A 1056 10.49 27.07 -21.70
C LYS A 1056 10.18 28.46 -22.27
N GLY A 1057 11.17 29.35 -22.35
CA GLY A 1057 11.03 30.69 -22.93
C GLY A 1057 10.71 30.68 -24.43
N TYR A 1058 11.41 29.85 -25.20
CA TYR A 1058 11.14 29.63 -26.63
C TYR A 1058 9.70 29.14 -26.85
N ILE A 1059 9.27 28.12 -26.10
CA ILE A 1059 7.89 27.61 -26.14
C ILE A 1059 6.90 28.71 -25.72
N GLY A 1060 7.19 29.45 -24.65
CA GLY A 1060 6.31 30.48 -24.13
C GLY A 1060 6.02 31.60 -25.14
N ASN A 1061 6.97 31.90 -26.02
CA ASN A 1061 6.88 32.95 -27.03
C ASN A 1061 6.45 32.43 -28.43
N GLY A 1062 5.92 31.21 -28.53
CA GLY A 1062 5.33 30.69 -29.77
C GLY A 1062 6.20 29.68 -30.52
N GLY A 1063 7.30 29.19 -29.95
CA GLY A 1063 8.07 28.08 -30.51
C GLY A 1063 7.43 26.71 -30.27
N ILE A 1064 7.72 25.73 -31.14
CA ILE A 1064 7.40 24.32 -30.89
C ILE A 1064 8.68 23.56 -30.53
N TRP A 1065 8.69 22.90 -29.38
CA TRP A 1065 9.74 21.96 -28.98
C TRP A 1065 9.20 20.54 -28.99
N TRP A 1066 9.92 19.59 -29.60
CA TRP A 1066 9.47 18.21 -29.75
C TRP A 1066 10.46 17.22 -29.13
N GLU A 1067 10.01 16.51 -28.10
CA GLU A 1067 10.75 15.45 -27.41
C GLU A 1067 10.37 14.06 -27.92
N THR A 1068 11.36 13.17 -28.04
CA THR A 1068 11.22 11.95 -28.85
C THR A 1068 11.27 10.64 -28.07
N GLY A 1069 11.04 10.65 -26.76
CA GLY A 1069 10.89 9.44 -25.93
C GLY A 1069 11.55 9.53 -24.55
N GLY A 1070 11.33 8.49 -23.74
CA GLY A 1070 11.87 8.38 -22.38
C GLY A 1070 11.30 9.41 -21.40
N TYR A 1071 11.97 9.57 -20.25
CA TYR A 1071 11.75 10.68 -19.32
C TYR A 1071 12.45 11.96 -19.82
N SER A 1072 11.79 12.75 -20.67
CA SER A 1072 12.40 13.94 -21.28
C SER A 1072 13.03 14.89 -20.25
N PHE A 1073 14.09 15.60 -20.65
CA PHE A 1073 14.83 16.56 -19.83
C PHE A 1073 15.52 16.00 -18.56
N TYR A 1074 15.78 14.69 -18.51
CA TYR A 1074 16.47 14.05 -17.39
C TYR A 1074 17.94 14.45 -17.30
N GLY A 1075 18.65 14.48 -18.43
CA GLY A 1075 20.09 14.76 -18.49
C GLY A 1075 20.44 15.95 -19.39
N GLY A 1076 21.12 16.96 -18.84
CA GLY A 1076 21.66 18.06 -19.63
C GLY A 1076 23.02 17.74 -20.22
N VAL A 1077 23.18 17.91 -21.53
CA VAL A 1077 24.44 17.58 -22.21
C VAL A 1077 25.54 18.57 -21.83
N GLY A 1078 26.56 18.08 -21.10
CA GLY A 1078 27.69 18.89 -20.64
C GLY A 1078 27.41 19.71 -19.36
N ALA A 1079 26.29 19.44 -18.69
CA ALA A 1079 25.88 20.06 -17.43
C ALA A 1079 25.38 18.98 -16.44
N GLU A 1080 24.98 19.38 -15.23
CA GLU A 1080 24.44 18.49 -14.21
C GLU A 1080 23.07 17.89 -14.60
N PRO A 1081 22.75 16.63 -14.26
CA PRO A 1081 21.43 16.07 -14.56
C PRO A 1081 20.33 16.74 -13.72
N LEU A 1082 19.13 16.88 -14.29
CA LEU A 1082 17.93 17.30 -13.56
C LEU A 1082 17.16 16.09 -12.98
N ALA A 1083 17.44 14.88 -13.47
CA ALA A 1083 16.68 13.68 -13.16
C ALA A 1083 15.18 13.91 -13.37
N GLU A 1084 14.32 13.39 -12.49
CA GLU A 1084 12.87 13.55 -12.56
C GLU A 1084 12.40 15.02 -12.43
N ALA A 1085 13.27 15.92 -11.96
CA ALA A 1085 12.94 17.34 -11.84
C ALA A 1085 12.80 18.02 -13.20
N GLY A 1086 13.34 17.46 -14.30
CA GLY A 1086 13.31 18.05 -15.64
C GLY A 1086 11.89 18.41 -16.12
N LEU A 1087 11.04 17.40 -16.35
CA LEU A 1087 9.63 17.63 -16.74
C LEU A 1087 8.80 18.24 -15.61
N SER A 1088 9.11 17.88 -14.36
CA SER A 1088 8.46 18.46 -13.18
C SER A 1088 8.60 19.98 -13.12
N ASN A 1089 9.74 20.53 -13.52
CA ASN A 1089 10.00 21.97 -13.59
C ASN A 1089 9.21 22.69 -14.70
N LEU A 1090 8.70 21.94 -15.69
CA LEU A 1090 7.77 22.42 -16.71
C LEU A 1090 6.30 22.25 -16.31
N GLY A 1091 6.01 21.69 -15.11
CA GLY A 1091 4.66 21.39 -14.64
C GLY A 1091 4.04 20.15 -15.28
N VAL A 1092 4.82 19.34 -16.00
CA VAL A 1092 4.31 18.19 -16.74
C VAL A 1092 4.56 16.90 -15.95
N GLY A 1093 3.46 16.28 -15.50
CA GLY A 1093 3.47 14.98 -14.82
C GLY A 1093 3.65 13.82 -15.80
N VAL A 1094 4.38 12.80 -15.37
CA VAL A 1094 4.68 11.59 -16.13
C VAL A 1094 4.45 10.36 -15.27
N THR A 1095 3.81 9.34 -15.84
CA THR A 1095 3.73 8.03 -15.20
C THR A 1095 5.13 7.40 -15.13
N SER A 1096 5.54 6.98 -13.94
CA SER A 1096 6.76 6.19 -13.78
C SER A 1096 6.41 4.70 -13.84
N GLY A 1097 6.08 4.21 -15.04
CA GLY A 1097 5.87 2.78 -15.28
C GLY A 1097 7.16 1.96 -15.20
N GLU A 1098 7.04 0.63 -15.19
CA GLU A 1098 8.20 -0.25 -15.21
C GLU A 1098 9.12 0.02 -16.40
N LEU A 1099 10.45 -0.02 -16.20
CA LEU A 1099 11.45 0.22 -17.25
C LEU A 1099 11.29 -0.73 -18.45
N TYR A 1100 10.81 -1.95 -18.19
CA TYR A 1100 10.64 -3.02 -19.17
C TYR A 1100 9.16 -3.34 -19.41
N ALA A 1101 8.28 -2.35 -19.29
CA ALA A 1101 6.86 -2.53 -19.56
C ALA A 1101 6.64 -3.06 -20.99
N PRO A 1102 5.68 -3.97 -21.19
CA PRO A 1102 5.37 -4.50 -22.51
C PRO A 1102 4.79 -3.41 -23.41
N ALA A 1103 4.95 -3.56 -24.73
CA ALA A 1103 4.32 -2.67 -25.69
C ALA A 1103 2.82 -2.94 -25.75
N THR A 1104 2.01 -1.89 -25.69
CA THR A 1104 0.55 -2.00 -25.76
C THR A 1104 0.03 -1.37 -27.03
N LEU A 1105 -1.20 -1.74 -27.42
CA LEU A 1105 -1.86 -1.10 -28.55
C LEU A 1105 -2.24 0.34 -28.16
N LEU A 1106 -1.86 1.27 -29.03
CA LEU A 1106 -2.21 2.67 -28.88
C LEU A 1106 -3.65 2.92 -29.34
N ARG A 1107 -4.33 3.85 -28.68
CA ARG A 1107 -5.67 4.32 -29.07
C ARG A 1107 -5.53 5.70 -29.68
N VAL A 1108 -6.21 5.95 -30.79
CA VAL A 1108 -6.24 7.30 -31.37
C VAL A 1108 -7.43 8.03 -30.77
N THR A 1109 -7.22 9.23 -30.25
CA THR A 1109 -8.29 10.10 -29.73
C THR A 1109 -9.17 10.64 -30.86
N ASP A 1110 -10.29 11.27 -30.52
CA ASP A 1110 -11.14 11.93 -31.52
C ASP A 1110 -10.38 13.08 -32.19
N GLU A 1111 -9.60 13.84 -31.41
CA GLU A 1111 -8.68 14.87 -31.89
C GLU A 1111 -7.60 14.26 -32.78
N GLY A 1112 -6.97 13.17 -32.36
CA GLY A 1112 -5.98 12.46 -33.16
C GLY A 1112 -6.51 11.98 -34.50
N SER A 1113 -7.75 11.49 -34.52
CA SER A 1113 -8.43 11.05 -35.74
C SER A 1113 -8.67 12.20 -36.72
N ALA A 1114 -8.78 13.44 -36.22
CA ALA A 1114 -8.90 14.64 -37.06
C ALA A 1114 -7.54 15.21 -37.51
N TRP A 1115 -6.45 14.93 -36.78
CA TRP A 1115 -5.13 15.52 -37.03
C TRP A 1115 -4.25 14.66 -37.93
N LEU A 1116 -4.35 13.34 -37.77
CA LEU A 1116 -3.46 12.38 -38.40
C LEU A 1116 -3.98 11.95 -39.77
N SER A 1117 -3.05 11.71 -40.69
CA SER A 1117 -3.37 11.18 -42.00
C SER A 1117 -3.90 9.75 -41.88
N ARG A 1118 -4.69 9.33 -42.87
CA ARG A 1118 -5.25 7.98 -42.91
C ARG A 1118 -4.16 6.90 -42.83
N GLU A 1119 -3.03 7.12 -43.47
CA GLU A 1119 -1.89 6.21 -43.46
C GLU A 1119 -1.31 6.07 -42.04
N THR A 1120 -1.09 7.19 -41.35
CA THR A 1120 -0.62 7.19 -39.96
C THR A 1120 -1.62 6.54 -39.00
N LEU A 1121 -2.94 6.74 -39.20
CA LEU A 1121 -3.98 6.07 -38.43
C LEU A 1121 -3.98 4.55 -38.62
N GLU A 1122 -3.78 4.08 -39.86
CA GLU A 1122 -3.68 2.64 -40.15
C GLU A 1122 -2.42 2.04 -39.51
N THR A 1123 -1.29 2.75 -39.54
CA THR A 1123 -0.05 2.33 -38.85
C THR A 1123 -0.19 2.30 -37.34
N LEU A 1124 -0.79 3.33 -36.71
CA LEU A 1124 -0.99 3.39 -35.27
C LEU A 1124 -1.85 2.24 -34.73
N ARG A 1125 -2.86 1.81 -35.49
CA ARG A 1125 -3.72 0.68 -35.13
C ARG A 1125 -3.01 -0.67 -35.23
N ALA A 1126 -1.91 -0.75 -35.98
CA ALA A 1126 -1.19 -1.99 -36.25
C ALA A 1126 0.13 -2.12 -35.48
N THR A 1127 0.66 -1.01 -34.93
CA THR A 1127 1.98 -0.96 -34.30
C THR A 1127 1.86 -0.69 -32.80
N PRO A 1128 2.10 -1.69 -31.92
CA PRO A 1128 2.14 -1.46 -30.49
C PRO A 1128 3.38 -0.65 -30.09
N ALA A 1129 3.29 0.07 -28.97
CA ALA A 1129 4.41 0.82 -28.42
C ALA A 1129 4.44 0.75 -26.88
N VAL A 1130 5.63 0.88 -26.30
CA VAL A 1130 5.80 0.91 -24.84
C VAL A 1130 5.33 2.27 -24.32
N ALA A 1131 4.28 2.30 -23.51
CA ALA A 1131 3.64 3.52 -22.98
C ALA A 1131 3.86 3.66 -21.47
N ASN A 1132 5.12 3.61 -21.03
CA ASN A 1132 5.50 3.60 -19.61
C ASN A 1132 5.97 4.96 -19.07
N ARG A 1133 5.92 6.01 -19.89
CA ARG A 1133 6.28 7.40 -19.57
C ARG A 1133 5.21 8.37 -20.07
N THR A 1134 3.95 7.93 -20.06
CA THR A 1134 2.79 8.69 -20.52
C THR A 1134 2.51 9.87 -19.63
N ALA A 1135 1.74 10.83 -20.11
CA ALA A 1135 1.23 11.90 -19.27
C ALA A 1135 0.36 11.31 -18.15
N SER A 1136 0.60 11.71 -16.90
CA SER A 1136 -0.39 11.55 -15.83
C SER A 1136 -0.71 12.89 -15.22
N GLY A 1137 -2.01 13.23 -15.20
CA GLY A 1137 -2.55 14.29 -14.35
C GLY A 1137 -1.81 15.63 -14.42
N SER A 1138 -1.16 15.96 -15.55
CA SER A 1138 -0.42 17.21 -15.66
C SER A 1138 -1.45 18.32 -15.71
N GLY A 1139 -1.60 19.06 -14.61
CA GLY A 1139 -2.53 20.20 -14.55
C GLY A 1139 -2.29 21.25 -15.65
N VAL A 1140 -1.17 21.16 -16.36
CA VAL A 1140 -0.87 21.97 -17.55
C VAL A 1140 -1.84 21.65 -18.70
N PRO A 1141 -2.44 22.68 -19.34
CA PRO A 1141 -3.23 22.54 -20.56
C PRO A 1141 -2.51 21.68 -21.60
N HIS A 1142 -3.14 20.61 -22.05
CA HIS A 1142 -2.55 19.72 -23.05
C HIS A 1142 -3.61 19.16 -24.00
N LEU A 1143 -3.12 18.51 -25.05
CA LEU A 1143 -3.89 17.86 -26.09
C LEU A 1143 -3.29 16.48 -26.36
N ASP A 1144 -4.08 15.43 -26.20
CA ASP A 1144 -3.69 14.07 -26.53
C ASP A 1144 -4.15 13.70 -27.95
N VAL A 1145 -3.19 13.34 -28.80
CA VAL A 1145 -3.42 12.91 -30.19
C VAL A 1145 -3.40 11.38 -30.27
N VAL A 1146 -2.63 10.74 -29.39
CA VAL A 1146 -2.56 9.29 -29.26
C VAL A 1146 -2.52 8.96 -27.78
N ASP A 1147 -3.35 8.01 -27.36
CA ASP A 1147 -3.58 7.61 -25.98
C ASP A 1147 -3.17 6.15 -25.74
N SER A 1148 -3.03 5.77 -24.49
CA SER A 1148 -2.75 4.41 -24.03
C SER A 1148 -3.55 4.10 -22.76
N GLU A 1149 -3.50 2.88 -22.26
CA GLU A 1149 -4.14 2.54 -20.97
C GLU A 1149 -3.51 3.28 -19.78
N ALA A 1150 -2.28 3.78 -19.93
CA ALA A 1150 -1.58 4.57 -18.92
C ALA A 1150 -1.73 6.09 -19.12
N GLY A 1151 -2.51 6.55 -20.10
CA GLY A 1151 -2.70 7.96 -20.46
C GLY A 1151 -2.01 8.38 -21.76
N GLY A 1152 -1.96 9.70 -21.99
CA GLY A 1152 -1.49 10.32 -23.24
C GLY A 1152 -0.10 9.85 -23.68
N TYR A 1153 -0.06 9.18 -24.84
CA TYR A 1153 1.16 8.65 -25.46
C TYR A 1153 1.81 9.67 -26.41
N VAL A 1154 1.04 10.41 -27.20
CA VAL A 1154 1.53 11.58 -27.94
C VAL A 1154 0.71 12.78 -27.52
N SER A 1155 1.36 13.68 -26.78
CA SER A 1155 0.70 14.80 -26.13
C SER A 1155 1.41 16.11 -26.42
N GLY A 1156 0.64 17.14 -26.73
CA GLY A 1156 1.11 18.52 -26.87
C GLY A 1156 0.72 19.34 -25.64
N TYR A 1157 1.68 19.98 -24.99
CA TYR A 1157 1.51 20.78 -23.78
C TYR A 1157 1.67 22.26 -24.09
N ARG A 1158 0.74 23.03 -23.54
CA ARG A 1158 0.75 24.48 -23.52
C ARG A 1158 1.21 24.90 -22.16
N LEU A 1159 2.49 25.26 -22.08
CA LEU A 1159 3.10 25.79 -20.87
C LEU A 1159 2.51 27.19 -20.57
N GLU A 1160 3.23 28.02 -19.83
CA GLU A 1160 2.81 29.39 -19.45
C GLU A 1160 2.83 30.39 -20.63
N GLY A 1161 2.67 29.94 -21.87
CA GLY A 1161 2.62 30.81 -23.04
C GLY A 1161 1.83 30.18 -24.17
N TRP A 1162 2.14 30.53 -25.41
CA TRP A 1162 1.29 30.21 -26.55
C TRP A 1162 1.95 29.34 -27.61
N GLY A 1163 3.14 28.77 -27.39
CA GLY A 1163 3.74 27.71 -28.23
C GLY A 1163 3.37 26.30 -27.76
N TRP A 1164 4.17 25.29 -28.14
CA TRP A 1164 3.92 23.88 -27.78
C TRP A 1164 5.17 23.12 -27.36
N LEU A 1165 5.05 22.31 -26.31
CA LEU A 1165 5.95 21.19 -26.04
C LEU A 1165 5.24 19.91 -26.48
N TRP A 1166 5.80 19.14 -27.41
CA TRP A 1166 5.29 17.81 -27.76
C TRP A 1166 6.17 16.72 -27.18
N ARG A 1167 5.57 15.64 -26.69
CA ARG A 1167 6.29 14.48 -26.14
C ARG A 1167 5.71 13.16 -26.63
N LEU A 1168 6.59 12.17 -26.73
CA LEU A 1168 6.26 10.74 -26.82
C LEU A 1168 6.41 10.08 -25.45
N GLY A 1169 5.33 9.50 -24.92
CA GLY A 1169 5.20 8.95 -23.57
C GLY A 1169 5.73 7.54 -23.40
N GLY A 1170 6.82 7.19 -24.10
CA GLY A 1170 7.31 5.83 -24.17
C GLY A 1170 8.82 5.72 -24.28
N MET A 1171 9.37 4.65 -23.72
CA MET A 1171 10.75 4.25 -23.96
C MET A 1171 10.89 3.52 -25.31
N ASN A 1172 11.91 3.87 -26.08
CA ASN A 1172 12.21 3.34 -27.42
C ASN A 1172 10.98 3.35 -28.35
N PRO A 1173 10.39 4.52 -28.62
CA PRO A 1173 9.21 4.60 -29.47
C PRO A 1173 9.52 4.08 -30.89
N PRO A 1174 8.62 3.28 -31.50
CA PRO A 1174 8.82 2.77 -32.87
C PRO A 1174 8.94 3.90 -33.89
N SER A 1175 9.87 3.78 -34.83
CA SER A 1175 10.09 4.82 -35.85
C SER A 1175 8.90 4.98 -36.78
N GLU A 1176 8.16 3.90 -37.04
CA GLU A 1176 6.93 3.88 -37.85
C GLU A 1176 5.77 4.61 -37.16
N VAL A 1177 5.87 4.86 -35.85
CA VAL A 1177 4.88 5.61 -35.07
C VAL A 1177 5.36 7.05 -34.86
N ALA A 1178 6.57 7.21 -34.32
CA ALA A 1178 7.09 8.51 -33.89
C ALA A 1178 7.25 9.51 -35.06
N LEU A 1179 7.84 9.07 -36.17
CA LEU A 1179 8.16 9.98 -37.29
C LEU A 1179 6.89 10.44 -38.04
N PRO A 1180 5.96 9.56 -38.45
CA PRO A 1180 4.77 10.00 -39.18
C PRO A 1180 3.82 10.84 -38.34
N VAL A 1181 3.66 10.52 -37.04
CA VAL A 1181 2.83 11.31 -36.13
C VAL A 1181 3.39 12.72 -35.96
N ALA A 1182 4.71 12.85 -35.75
CA ALA A 1182 5.34 14.16 -35.64
C ALA A 1182 5.18 15.02 -36.91
N VAL A 1183 5.35 14.41 -38.08
CA VAL A 1183 5.14 15.07 -39.38
C VAL A 1183 3.70 15.56 -39.53
N ASP A 1184 2.72 14.70 -39.23
CA ASP A 1184 1.31 15.05 -39.39
C ASP A 1184 0.88 16.14 -38.42
N VAL A 1185 1.28 16.04 -37.15
CA VAL A 1185 1.00 17.04 -36.12
C VAL A 1185 1.64 18.39 -36.48
N LEU A 1186 2.93 18.42 -36.83
CA LEU A 1186 3.60 19.66 -37.21
C LEU A 1186 2.98 20.29 -38.46
N ALA A 1187 2.60 19.49 -39.44
CA ALA A 1187 1.99 20.00 -40.66
C ALA A 1187 0.58 20.58 -40.41
N ARG A 1188 -0.21 19.91 -39.55
CA ARG A 1188 -1.50 20.42 -39.07
C ARG A 1188 -1.32 21.75 -38.35
N LEU A 1189 -0.38 21.81 -37.39
CA LEU A 1189 -0.09 23.03 -36.63
C LEU A 1189 0.42 24.16 -37.51
N TYR A 1190 1.06 23.90 -38.65
CA TYR A 1190 1.50 24.95 -39.58
C TYR A 1190 0.38 25.47 -40.48
N GLN A 1191 -0.58 24.61 -40.83
CA GLN A 1191 -1.64 24.89 -41.81
C GLN A 1191 -2.93 25.42 -41.18
N GLU A 1192 -3.13 25.22 -39.89
CA GLU A 1192 -4.35 25.60 -39.21
C GLU A 1192 -4.09 26.53 -38.03
N PRO A 1193 -5.08 27.40 -37.69
CA PRO A 1193 -5.04 28.12 -36.44
C PRO A 1193 -4.86 27.14 -35.29
N TRP A 1194 -3.93 27.45 -34.40
CA TRP A 1194 -3.65 26.55 -33.29
C TRP A 1194 -4.88 26.37 -32.41
N PRO A 1195 -5.18 25.13 -31.95
CA PRO A 1195 -6.28 24.91 -31.04
C PRO A 1195 -6.03 25.67 -29.72
N GLU A 1196 -7.10 26.15 -29.12
CA GLU A 1196 -7.07 26.52 -27.71
C GLU A 1196 -7.08 25.22 -26.91
N PRO A 1197 -6.05 24.95 -26.09
CA PRO A 1197 -6.06 23.76 -25.23
C PRO A 1197 -7.17 23.89 -24.19
N GLU A 1198 -7.54 22.76 -23.56
CA GLU A 1198 -8.43 22.80 -22.39
C GLU A 1198 -7.86 23.73 -21.31
N ARG A 1199 -8.76 24.33 -20.51
CA ARG A 1199 -8.37 25.28 -19.44
C ARG A 1199 -7.33 24.66 -18.51
N ASP A 1200 -6.52 25.52 -17.89
CA ASP A 1200 -5.55 25.11 -16.87
C ASP A 1200 -6.24 24.24 -15.81
N ALA A 1201 -5.87 22.97 -15.82
CA ALA A 1201 -6.45 21.97 -14.94
C ALA A 1201 -5.82 22.01 -13.55
N ARG A 1202 -4.74 22.80 -13.34
CA ARG A 1202 -4.16 23.03 -12.02
C ARG A 1202 -5.18 23.63 -11.10
N ARG A 1203 -5.13 23.18 -9.85
CA ARG A 1203 -5.99 23.66 -8.80
C ARG A 1203 -5.26 24.65 -7.89
N PHE A 1204 -5.93 25.75 -7.56
CA PHE A 1204 -5.41 26.77 -6.68
C PHE A 1204 -6.38 27.03 -5.53
N LEU A 1205 -5.90 27.74 -4.51
CA LEU A 1205 -6.68 28.11 -3.35
C LEU A 1205 -7.18 29.55 -3.47
N TRP A 1206 -8.48 29.78 -3.31
CA TRP A 1206 -9.07 31.12 -3.25
C TRP A 1206 -9.80 31.32 -1.93
N ARG A 1207 -9.64 32.50 -1.35
CA ARG A 1207 -10.31 32.93 -0.12
C ARG A 1207 -11.27 34.05 -0.47
N HIS A 1208 -12.53 33.90 -0.07
CA HIS A 1208 -13.64 34.80 -0.37
C HIS A 1208 -14.14 35.52 0.89
#